data_AF-A0A975M5H9-F1
#
_entry.id   AF-A0A975M5H9-F1
#
_cell.length_a   1.000
_cell.length_b   1.000
_cell.length_c   1.000
_cell.angle_alpha   90.00
_cell.angle_beta   90.00
_cell.angle_gamma   90.00
#
_symmetry.space_group_name_H-M   'P 1'
#
loop_
_entity.id
_entity.type
_entity.pdbx_description
1 polymer ?
#
loop_
_entity_poly.entity_id
_entity_poly.type
_entity_poly.pdbx_seq_one_letter_code
_entity_poly.pdbx_strand_id
1 'polypeptide(L)'
;MASSGAGLKQQETVNVDGHRLRLTNLDKVLYPETGTTKADVLSYYAAVAGALLPHSRDRPATRKRWVHGVGTPEEPGQVFFQKNIDTSAPTWVKRFEIEHKTSTNIYPLVNDLATLTWLAQSAALEIHVPQWRFGPRGKINNPDRLVLDLDPGEGVDLAQCAEVARLARDILADMGLDARPVTSGSKGIHLYAALDGQQTSSDVSAVAHELARALEADHPDLIVSDMKKSLRKGKVLLDWSQNNANKTTICPYSLRGRFTPTVAAPRTWEELEDPHLAQLDYEQVMQRLADHGDPLAGMDAGELDGDALEDGAGQAAAADPGTPDRLSKYRSMRDAGKTPEPVPEERAEPSDGNSFVIQEHHARRLHWDFRLEHDGVLVSWALPKGPPDSPNQNHLAVQTEDHPLDYGSFEGTIPKGEYGAGEVRIWDHGTYEPEKWRDGKEVIAVLHGQSDGGLASEGGADRRFALIHTGGRGGANNWLIHLMKHQPAPSAEPAPSPQEAVSAASAAPAPSAKTLPDTTDVSSAVAADATENGMPQVEPMLATLGTRADVNNDEEWAFEMKWDGVRAVVDVTPEGVRLISRNGNDMTAAYPELQELRSHLNGERAILDGEIVAVNKAGRPDFGLLQPRMHLTKRREIEAAAARTPVHLMLFDLLWLDGNSLMDLPYTQRREILEQAVEPAGDDGHVQVPPALELSMDDAVEASKELGLEGVMAKRRNGTYSPGRRSKSWIKLKNSFTQEVVVVGWRPGKGNRASKIGSLLVAVPDGHDLTYIGRVGSGLSEKDLALVGGKLKKLARKTAPLDDVPAADASDAQWVRPVLVGEVTYSERTGTGKLRHPAWRGLRPDKKPSDVVVETP
;
A
#
# COMPACT_ATOMS: atom_id res chain seq x y z
N MET A 1 -41.80 -54.83 -11.33
CA MET A 1 -40.47 -55.04 -10.72
C MET A 1 -39.45 -55.12 -11.85
N ALA A 2 -38.90 -53.98 -12.25
CA ALA A 2 -37.83 -53.91 -13.24
C ALA A 2 -36.52 -53.66 -12.47
N SER A 3 -35.61 -54.61 -12.61
CA SER A 3 -34.31 -54.68 -11.95
C SER A 3 -33.48 -53.43 -12.25
N SER A 4 -33.02 -52.79 -11.18
CA SER A 4 -32.04 -51.72 -11.15
C SER A 4 -30.72 -52.19 -11.75
N GLY A 5 -30.37 -51.67 -12.93
CA GLY A 5 -29.02 -51.80 -13.48
C GLY A 5 -28.04 -51.03 -12.61
N ALA A 6 -27.26 -51.74 -11.79
CA ALA A 6 -26.08 -51.20 -11.14
C ALA A 6 -25.04 -50.88 -12.22
N GLY A 7 -24.89 -49.60 -12.56
CA GLY A 7 -23.83 -49.14 -13.45
C GLY A 7 -22.47 -49.55 -12.89
N LEU A 8 -21.72 -50.33 -13.68
CA LEU A 8 -20.33 -50.66 -13.41
C LEU A 8 -19.57 -49.37 -13.16
N LYS A 9 -18.97 -49.21 -11.97
CA LYS A 9 -18.06 -48.09 -11.68
C LYS A 9 -16.88 -48.21 -12.64
N GLN A 10 -16.89 -47.46 -13.75
CA GLN A 10 -15.71 -47.30 -14.59
C GLN A 10 -14.60 -46.68 -13.73
N GLN A 11 -13.59 -47.48 -13.44
CA GLN A 11 -12.36 -47.07 -12.80
C GLN A 11 -11.24 -47.34 -13.78
N GLU A 12 -10.50 -46.29 -14.12
CA GLU A 12 -9.35 -46.38 -15.00
C GLU A 12 -8.12 -45.96 -14.23
N THR A 13 -7.02 -46.67 -14.45
CA THR A 13 -5.73 -46.30 -13.90
C THR A 13 -4.88 -45.77 -15.04
N VAL A 14 -4.51 -44.49 -14.96
CA VAL A 14 -3.69 -43.80 -15.96
C VAL A 14 -2.31 -43.50 -15.37
N ASN A 15 -1.32 -43.36 -16.24
CA ASN A 15 0.00 -42.86 -15.89
C ASN A 15 0.16 -41.47 -16.51
N VAL A 16 0.38 -40.45 -15.69
CA VAL A 16 0.52 -39.04 -16.09
C VAL A 16 1.80 -38.52 -15.46
N ASP A 17 2.73 -38.02 -16.27
CA ASP A 17 4.08 -37.58 -15.83
C ASP A 17 4.80 -38.58 -14.91
N GLY A 18 4.66 -39.89 -15.17
CA GLY A 18 5.27 -40.94 -14.36
C GLY A 18 4.50 -41.28 -13.06
N HIS A 19 3.38 -40.61 -12.79
CA HIS A 19 2.53 -40.85 -11.63
C HIS A 19 1.28 -41.66 -11.98
N ARG A 20 1.06 -42.73 -11.21
CA ARG A 20 -0.14 -43.58 -11.35
C ARG A 20 -1.33 -42.93 -10.65
N LEU A 21 -2.38 -42.62 -11.41
CA LEU A 21 -3.62 -41.99 -10.95
C LEU A 21 -4.83 -42.89 -11.20
N ARG A 22 -5.73 -42.97 -10.22
CA ARG A 22 -7.01 -43.69 -10.37
C ARG A 22 -8.14 -42.70 -10.65
N LEU A 23 -8.66 -42.75 -11.87
CA LEU A 23 -9.80 -41.97 -12.32
C LEU A 23 -11.08 -42.77 -12.08
N THR A 24 -12.15 -42.09 -11.64
CA THR A 24 -13.42 -42.75 -11.27
C THR A 24 -14.62 -41.89 -11.62
N ASN A 25 -15.72 -42.54 -11.99
CA ASN A 25 -16.99 -41.89 -12.36
C ASN A 25 -16.76 -40.85 -13.46
N LEU A 26 -16.15 -41.28 -14.56
CA LEU A 26 -15.79 -40.43 -15.71
C LEU A 26 -17.04 -39.89 -16.42
N ASP A 27 -18.08 -40.70 -16.48
CA ASP A 27 -19.43 -40.40 -16.98
C ASP A 27 -20.24 -39.46 -16.09
N LYS A 28 -19.73 -39.12 -14.90
CA LYS A 28 -20.45 -38.23 -13.98
C LYS A 28 -20.57 -36.84 -14.58
N VAL A 29 -21.80 -36.39 -14.78
CA VAL A 29 -22.12 -35.02 -15.19
C VAL A 29 -21.75 -34.04 -14.07
N LEU A 30 -20.86 -33.10 -14.38
CA LEU A 30 -20.45 -32.03 -13.47
C LEU A 30 -21.13 -30.70 -13.81
N TYR A 31 -21.52 -30.48 -15.06
CA TYR A 31 -22.34 -29.35 -15.51
C TYR A 31 -23.64 -29.87 -16.15
N PRO A 32 -24.75 -29.94 -15.39
CA PRO A 32 -26.00 -30.49 -15.90
C PRO A 32 -26.57 -29.77 -17.14
N GLU A 33 -26.47 -28.45 -17.21
CA GLU A 33 -27.04 -27.64 -18.31
C GLU A 33 -26.44 -27.99 -19.68
N THR A 34 -25.17 -28.40 -19.70
CA THR A 34 -24.44 -28.74 -20.94
C THR A 34 -24.17 -30.23 -21.08
N GLY A 35 -24.50 -31.03 -20.05
CA GLY A 35 -24.15 -32.45 -19.99
C GLY A 35 -22.65 -32.72 -19.80
N THR A 36 -21.82 -31.69 -19.53
CA THR A 36 -20.37 -31.83 -19.43
C THR A 36 -19.99 -32.75 -18.27
N THR A 37 -19.27 -33.81 -18.59
CA THR A 37 -18.89 -34.89 -17.68
C THR A 37 -17.55 -34.63 -17.01
N LYS A 38 -17.19 -35.47 -16.05
CA LYS A 38 -15.86 -35.46 -15.46
C LYS A 38 -14.77 -35.80 -16.48
N ALA A 39 -15.05 -36.70 -17.42
CA ALA A 39 -14.14 -37.02 -18.51
C ALA A 39 -13.82 -35.78 -19.34
N ASP A 40 -14.83 -34.96 -19.66
CA ASP A 40 -14.65 -33.72 -20.42
C ASP A 40 -13.81 -32.71 -19.65
N VAL A 41 -14.05 -32.55 -18.34
CA VAL A 41 -13.23 -31.70 -17.47
C VAL A 41 -11.78 -32.16 -17.40
N LEU A 42 -11.53 -33.47 -17.33
CA LEU A 42 -10.18 -34.05 -17.36
C LEU A 42 -9.50 -33.79 -18.71
N SER A 43 -10.23 -34.00 -19.81
CA SER A 43 -9.76 -33.75 -21.17
C SER A 43 -9.40 -32.28 -21.39
N TYR A 44 -10.26 -31.37 -20.95
CA TYR A 44 -10.02 -29.93 -20.98
C TYR A 44 -8.72 -29.55 -20.27
N TYR A 45 -8.58 -29.97 -19.00
CA TYR A 45 -7.41 -29.62 -18.22
C TYR A 45 -6.12 -30.23 -18.79
N ALA A 46 -6.19 -31.41 -19.40
CA ALA A 46 -5.06 -31.98 -20.13
C ALA A 46 -4.69 -31.15 -21.37
N ALA A 47 -5.69 -30.69 -22.13
CA ALA A 47 -5.48 -29.88 -23.33
C ALA A 47 -4.86 -28.50 -23.02
N VAL A 48 -5.30 -27.84 -21.94
CA VAL A 48 -4.81 -26.50 -21.59
C VAL A 48 -3.62 -26.49 -20.63
N ALA A 49 -3.12 -27.66 -20.19
CA ALA A 49 -2.08 -27.75 -19.16
C ALA A 49 -0.83 -26.93 -19.50
N GLY A 50 -0.38 -26.96 -20.77
CA GLY A 50 0.78 -26.19 -21.22
C GLY A 50 0.64 -24.68 -21.01
N ALA A 51 -0.57 -24.14 -21.16
CA ALA A 51 -0.85 -22.71 -20.97
C ALA A 51 -1.26 -22.37 -19.52
N LEU A 52 -1.91 -23.29 -18.79
CA LEU A 52 -2.34 -23.07 -17.41
C LEU A 52 -1.17 -23.11 -16.42
N LEU A 53 -0.28 -24.11 -16.54
CA LEU A 53 0.74 -24.41 -15.55
C LEU A 53 1.72 -23.25 -15.26
N PRO A 54 2.18 -22.44 -16.24
CA PRO A 54 3.00 -21.26 -15.96
C PRO A 54 2.35 -20.31 -14.94
N HIS A 55 1.02 -20.16 -15.01
CA HIS A 55 0.28 -19.22 -14.18
C HIS A 55 -0.07 -19.76 -12.79
N SER A 56 0.01 -21.08 -12.56
CA SER A 56 -0.20 -21.74 -11.27
C SER A 56 1.07 -22.20 -10.58
N ARG A 57 2.18 -22.31 -11.32
CA ARG A 57 3.45 -22.89 -10.86
C ARG A 57 3.96 -22.19 -9.60
N ASP A 58 4.28 -23.02 -8.61
CA ASP A 58 4.78 -22.68 -7.29
C ASP A 58 3.90 -21.71 -6.48
N ARG A 59 2.63 -21.53 -6.88
CA ARG A 59 1.64 -20.74 -6.14
C ARG A 59 0.77 -21.67 -5.28
N PRO A 60 0.49 -21.34 -4.01
CA PRO A 60 -0.42 -22.14 -3.19
C PRO A 60 -1.84 -22.12 -3.77
N ALA A 61 -2.31 -23.28 -4.23
CA ALA A 61 -3.61 -23.39 -4.88
C ALA A 61 -4.73 -23.58 -3.85
N THR A 62 -5.66 -22.64 -3.83
CA THR A 62 -6.96 -22.77 -3.16
C THR A 62 -7.97 -23.30 -4.17
N ARG A 63 -8.73 -24.34 -3.77
CA ARG A 63 -9.56 -25.11 -4.71
C ARG A 63 -11.03 -25.00 -4.34
N LYS A 64 -11.91 -24.80 -5.32
CA LYS A 64 -13.35 -25.01 -5.13
C LYS A 64 -13.81 -26.26 -5.84
N ARG A 65 -14.47 -27.12 -5.08
CA ARG A 65 -14.87 -28.46 -5.52
C ARG A 65 -16.39 -28.60 -5.56
N TRP A 66 -16.88 -29.17 -6.66
CA TRP A 66 -18.28 -29.56 -6.82
C TRP A 66 -18.35 -31.06 -6.97
N VAL A 67 -18.23 -31.75 -5.83
CA VAL A 67 -18.14 -33.22 -5.79
C VAL A 67 -19.32 -33.88 -6.51
N HIS A 68 -20.50 -33.24 -6.49
CA HIS A 68 -21.74 -33.72 -7.13
C HIS A 68 -22.16 -32.91 -8.37
N GLY A 69 -21.25 -32.08 -8.91
CA GLY A 69 -21.57 -31.15 -9.99
C GLY A 69 -22.13 -29.81 -9.48
N VAL A 70 -22.20 -28.84 -10.38
CA VAL A 70 -22.61 -27.45 -10.12
C VAL A 70 -24.12 -27.26 -9.96
N GLY A 71 -24.92 -28.27 -10.30
CA GLY A 71 -26.37 -28.22 -10.28
C GLY A 71 -26.95 -27.36 -11.42
N THR A 72 -28.22 -26.98 -11.28
CA THR A 72 -28.94 -26.09 -12.22
C THR A 72 -29.30 -24.77 -11.52
N PRO A 73 -29.81 -23.75 -12.23
CA PRO A 73 -30.32 -22.54 -11.60
C PRO A 73 -31.37 -22.79 -10.50
N GLU A 74 -32.21 -23.81 -10.68
CA GLU A 74 -33.28 -24.20 -9.75
C GLU A 74 -32.74 -25.01 -8.57
N GLU A 75 -31.76 -25.88 -8.81
CA GLU A 75 -31.13 -26.71 -7.78
C GLU A 75 -29.59 -26.59 -7.83
N PRO A 76 -29.02 -25.50 -7.25
CA PRO A 76 -27.58 -25.29 -7.27
C PRO A 76 -26.82 -26.32 -6.44
N GLY A 77 -25.73 -26.85 -7.00
CA GLY A 77 -24.87 -27.84 -6.37
C GLY A 77 -24.02 -27.27 -5.22
N GLN A 78 -23.70 -28.12 -4.25
CA GLN A 78 -22.89 -27.74 -3.10
C GLN A 78 -21.41 -27.56 -3.49
N VAL A 79 -20.84 -26.41 -3.10
CA VAL A 79 -19.42 -26.10 -3.26
C VAL A 79 -18.64 -26.36 -1.97
N PHE A 80 -17.47 -26.97 -2.11
CA PHE A 80 -16.52 -27.16 -1.02
C PHE A 80 -15.27 -26.32 -1.29
N PHE A 81 -15.05 -25.31 -0.45
CA PHE A 81 -13.86 -24.49 -0.48
C PHE A 81 -12.76 -25.16 0.34
N GLN A 82 -11.61 -25.46 -0.28
CA GLN A 82 -10.54 -26.16 0.41
C GLN A 82 -9.20 -25.48 0.16
N LYS A 83 -8.62 -25.00 1.26
CA LYS A 83 -7.24 -24.51 1.36
C LYS A 83 -6.30 -25.66 1.70
N ASN A 84 -6.59 -26.33 2.82
CA ASN A 84 -5.79 -27.44 3.29
C ASN A 84 -5.93 -28.67 2.39
N ILE A 85 -4.82 -29.35 2.12
CA ILE A 85 -4.79 -30.64 1.43
C ILE A 85 -5.29 -31.75 2.37
N ASP A 86 -5.95 -32.75 1.83
CA ASP A 86 -6.40 -33.92 2.59
C ASP A 86 -5.22 -34.84 2.94
N THR A 87 -5.28 -35.57 4.05
CA THR A 87 -4.24 -36.54 4.43
C THR A 87 -4.11 -37.68 3.41
N SER A 88 -5.18 -37.96 2.65
CA SER A 88 -5.22 -38.94 1.56
C SER A 88 -4.64 -38.44 0.24
N ALA A 89 -4.15 -37.19 0.18
CA ALA A 89 -3.54 -36.66 -1.03
C ALA A 89 -2.26 -37.41 -1.41
N PRO A 90 -1.97 -37.60 -2.72
CA PRO A 90 -0.78 -38.31 -3.15
C PRO A 90 0.50 -37.64 -2.65
N THR A 91 1.46 -38.44 -2.20
CA THR A 91 2.71 -37.94 -1.59
C THR A 91 3.61 -37.18 -2.56
N TRP A 92 3.45 -37.41 -3.87
CA TRP A 92 4.20 -36.72 -4.92
C TRP A 92 3.65 -35.33 -5.24
N VAL A 93 2.45 -34.96 -4.74
CA VAL A 93 1.93 -33.59 -4.92
C VAL A 93 2.76 -32.64 -4.04
N LYS A 94 3.55 -31.78 -4.70
CA LYS A 94 4.36 -30.76 -4.02
C LYS A 94 3.43 -29.83 -3.21
N ARG A 95 3.84 -29.51 -1.98
CA ARG A 95 3.03 -28.75 -1.03
C ARG A 95 3.89 -28.00 -0.03
N PHE A 96 3.40 -26.86 0.42
CA PHE A 96 4.01 -26.07 1.50
C PHE A 96 2.98 -25.69 2.55
N GLU A 97 3.47 -25.46 3.76
CA GLU A 97 2.66 -25.01 4.88
C GLU A 97 2.62 -23.48 4.92
N ILE A 98 1.46 -22.93 5.28
CA ILE A 98 1.31 -21.51 5.58
C ILE A 98 0.66 -21.39 6.96
N GLU A 99 1.36 -20.72 7.87
CA GLU A 99 0.83 -20.35 9.17
C GLU A 99 -0.10 -19.15 9.01
N HIS A 100 -1.38 -19.35 9.35
CA HIS A 100 -2.35 -18.27 9.45
C HIS A 100 -2.63 -17.96 10.92
N LYS A 101 -3.19 -16.78 11.18
CA LYS A 101 -3.52 -16.27 12.54
C LYS A 101 -4.19 -17.27 13.49
N THR A 102 -4.92 -18.25 12.96
CA THR A 102 -5.70 -19.22 13.74
C THR A 102 -5.43 -20.68 13.37
N SER A 103 -4.58 -20.97 12.38
CA SER A 103 -4.38 -22.33 11.87
C SER A 103 -3.21 -22.42 10.89
N THR A 104 -2.50 -23.54 10.87
CA THR A 104 -1.57 -23.90 9.80
C THR A 104 -2.30 -24.71 8.73
N ASN A 105 -2.21 -24.27 7.47
CA ASN A 105 -2.79 -24.97 6.32
C ASN A 105 -1.70 -25.43 5.37
N ILE A 106 -1.85 -26.63 4.80
CA ILE A 106 -0.94 -27.20 3.81
C ILE A 106 -1.56 -27.04 2.42
N TYR A 107 -0.90 -26.29 1.54
CA TYR A 107 -1.41 -25.98 0.21
C TYR A 107 -0.68 -26.82 -0.86
N PRO A 108 -1.41 -27.44 -1.81
CA PRO A 108 -0.78 -28.05 -2.98
C PRO A 108 -0.29 -26.98 -3.96
N LEU A 109 0.79 -27.30 -4.69
CA LEU A 109 1.28 -26.51 -5.82
C LEU A 109 0.92 -27.24 -7.11
N VAL A 110 0.31 -26.54 -8.06
CA VAL A 110 -0.12 -27.11 -9.35
C VAL A 110 1.00 -26.86 -10.37
N ASN A 111 2.00 -27.73 -10.35
CA ASN A 111 3.24 -27.56 -11.11
C ASN A 111 3.35 -28.45 -12.35
N ASP A 112 2.52 -29.51 -12.43
CA ASP A 112 2.59 -30.57 -13.43
C ASP A 112 1.19 -31.08 -13.80
N LEU A 113 1.12 -31.82 -14.91
CA LEU A 113 -0.14 -32.33 -15.45
C LEU A 113 -0.73 -33.40 -14.52
N ALA A 114 0.11 -34.17 -13.83
CA ALA A 114 -0.34 -35.17 -12.85
C ALA A 114 -1.14 -34.53 -11.71
N THR A 115 -0.65 -33.43 -11.13
CA THR A 115 -1.32 -32.69 -10.06
C THR A 115 -2.61 -32.07 -10.55
N LEU A 116 -2.61 -31.48 -11.75
CA LEU A 116 -3.80 -30.90 -12.35
C LEU A 116 -4.88 -31.98 -12.62
N THR A 117 -4.47 -33.14 -13.12
CA THR A 117 -5.33 -34.31 -13.34
C THR A 117 -5.93 -34.81 -12.03
N TRP A 118 -5.13 -34.88 -10.96
CA TRP A 118 -5.62 -35.25 -9.63
C TRP A 118 -6.68 -34.26 -9.11
N LEU A 119 -6.45 -32.95 -9.30
CA LEU A 119 -7.43 -31.92 -8.94
C LEU A 119 -8.74 -32.10 -9.71
N ALA A 120 -8.68 -32.27 -11.02
CA ALA A 120 -9.85 -32.50 -11.86
C ALA A 120 -10.62 -33.77 -11.46
N GLN A 121 -9.91 -34.88 -11.20
CA GLN A 121 -10.50 -36.13 -10.70
C GLN A 121 -11.24 -35.94 -9.36
N SER A 122 -10.71 -35.07 -8.50
CA SER A 122 -11.32 -34.68 -7.23
C SER A 122 -12.51 -33.70 -7.38
N ALA A 123 -12.88 -33.36 -8.62
CA ALA A 123 -13.90 -32.37 -8.99
C ALA A 123 -13.59 -30.95 -8.51
N ALA A 124 -12.31 -30.57 -8.46
CA ALA A 124 -11.89 -29.18 -8.30
C ALA A 124 -12.07 -28.46 -9.63
N LEU A 125 -13.12 -27.65 -9.73
CA LEU A 125 -13.44 -26.90 -10.95
C LEU A 125 -12.71 -25.57 -10.97
N GLU A 126 -12.63 -24.87 -9.84
CA GLU A 126 -11.90 -23.59 -9.77
C GLU A 126 -10.58 -23.73 -9.02
N ILE A 127 -9.51 -23.19 -9.61
CA ILE A 127 -8.16 -23.07 -9.05
C ILE A 127 -7.88 -21.59 -8.81
N HIS A 128 -7.64 -21.21 -7.56
CA HIS A 128 -7.35 -19.84 -7.16
C HIS A 128 -5.93 -19.75 -6.59
N VAL A 129 -5.16 -18.77 -7.04
CA VAL A 129 -3.75 -18.59 -6.68
C VAL A 129 -3.46 -17.12 -6.30
N PRO A 130 -2.50 -16.84 -5.40
CA PRO A 130 -2.05 -15.48 -5.15
C PRO A 130 -1.20 -14.92 -6.31
N GLN A 131 -0.75 -13.67 -6.17
CA GLN A 131 0.14 -13.03 -7.15
C GLN A 131 1.64 -13.25 -6.85
N TRP A 132 1.98 -13.96 -5.77
CA TRP A 132 3.34 -14.36 -5.41
C TRP A 132 3.55 -15.87 -5.58
N ARG A 133 4.82 -16.31 -5.56
CA ARG A 133 5.24 -17.73 -5.64
C ARG A 133 6.06 -18.14 -4.42
N PHE A 134 6.08 -19.43 -4.13
CA PHE A 134 7.08 -20.01 -3.23
C PHE A 134 8.42 -20.16 -3.94
N GLY A 135 9.51 -19.87 -3.23
CA GLY A 135 10.85 -20.31 -3.62
C GLY A 135 11.11 -21.79 -3.30
N PRO A 136 12.30 -22.32 -3.66
CA PRO A 136 12.63 -23.75 -3.56
C PRO A 136 12.40 -24.42 -2.20
N ARG A 137 12.45 -23.65 -1.11
CA ARG A 137 12.30 -24.13 0.28
C ARG A 137 11.05 -23.61 0.99
N GLY A 138 10.03 -23.15 0.24
CA GLY A 138 8.79 -22.65 0.83
C GLY A 138 8.87 -21.21 1.37
N LYS A 139 9.96 -20.48 1.06
CA LYS A 139 10.03 -19.03 1.29
C LYS A 139 8.99 -18.36 0.39
N ILE A 140 8.20 -17.44 0.94
CA ILE A 140 7.30 -16.61 0.17
C ILE A 140 8.13 -15.53 -0.53
N ASN A 141 8.12 -15.51 -1.85
CA ASN A 141 8.73 -14.45 -2.64
C ASN A 141 7.77 -13.27 -2.79
N ASN A 142 8.31 -12.14 -3.25
CA ASN A 142 7.52 -11.01 -3.70
C ASN A 142 6.63 -11.40 -4.90
N PRO A 143 5.53 -10.66 -5.14
CA PRO A 143 4.70 -10.85 -6.33
C PRO A 143 5.49 -10.65 -7.62
N ASP A 144 5.28 -11.57 -8.55
CA ASP A 144 5.85 -11.56 -9.91
C ASP A 144 4.81 -11.14 -10.96
N ARG A 145 3.61 -10.76 -10.50
CA ARG A 145 2.57 -10.15 -11.34
C ARG A 145 1.66 -9.23 -10.53
N LEU A 146 1.08 -8.26 -11.23
CA LEU A 146 -0.02 -7.41 -10.78
C LEU A 146 -1.33 -7.93 -11.40
N VAL A 147 -2.44 -7.78 -10.68
CA VAL A 147 -3.78 -8.01 -11.23
C VAL A 147 -4.74 -6.86 -10.89
N LEU A 148 -5.53 -6.40 -11.86
CA LEU A 148 -6.72 -5.58 -11.64
C LEU A 148 -7.96 -6.40 -11.95
N ASP A 149 -8.92 -6.44 -11.04
CA ASP A 149 -10.17 -7.20 -11.21
C ASP A 149 -11.33 -6.24 -11.46
N LEU A 150 -11.84 -6.27 -12.70
CA LEU A 150 -12.89 -5.39 -13.21
C LEU A 150 -14.23 -6.10 -13.12
N ASP A 151 -14.98 -5.78 -12.09
CA ASP A 151 -16.25 -6.43 -11.76
C ASP A 151 -17.44 -5.54 -12.15
N PRO A 152 -18.37 -5.98 -13.00
CA PRO A 152 -19.52 -5.16 -13.36
C PRO A 152 -20.47 -5.02 -12.18
N GLY A 153 -20.83 -3.77 -11.88
CA GLY A 153 -21.91 -3.45 -10.96
C GLY A 153 -23.30 -3.78 -11.51
N GLU A 154 -24.34 -3.48 -10.73
CA GLU A 154 -25.71 -3.66 -11.20
C GLU A 154 -26.01 -2.70 -12.36
N GLY A 155 -26.52 -3.24 -13.48
CA GLY A 155 -26.81 -2.48 -14.69
C GLY A 155 -25.61 -2.24 -15.59
N VAL A 156 -24.47 -2.89 -15.30
CA VAL A 156 -23.25 -2.81 -16.10
C VAL A 156 -22.97 -4.16 -16.75
N ASP A 157 -22.52 -4.14 -18.00
CA ASP A 157 -22.20 -5.34 -18.77
C ASP A 157 -20.68 -5.54 -18.96
N LEU A 158 -20.33 -6.62 -19.68
CA LEU A 158 -18.96 -6.99 -19.96
C LEU A 158 -18.25 -6.01 -20.92
N ALA A 159 -18.99 -5.35 -21.82
CA ALA A 159 -18.42 -4.39 -22.76
C ALA A 159 -17.96 -3.13 -22.01
N GLN A 160 -18.70 -2.68 -21.01
CA GLN A 160 -18.27 -1.60 -20.12
C GLN A 160 -17.05 -1.99 -19.27
N CYS A 161 -16.95 -3.25 -18.83
CA CYS A 161 -15.71 -3.74 -18.21
C CYS A 161 -14.53 -3.69 -19.19
N ALA A 162 -14.75 -4.00 -20.48
CA ALA A 162 -13.71 -3.91 -21.51
C ALA A 162 -13.30 -2.45 -21.81
N GLU A 163 -14.24 -1.51 -21.75
CA GLU A 163 -13.94 -0.09 -21.82
C GLU A 163 -13.01 0.36 -20.68
N VAL A 164 -13.35 0.00 -19.44
CA VAL A 164 -12.49 0.30 -18.28
C VAL A 164 -11.15 -0.43 -18.37
N ALA A 165 -11.13 -1.64 -18.92
CA ALA A 165 -9.90 -2.38 -19.16
C ALA A 165 -8.96 -1.64 -20.11
N ARG A 166 -9.48 -1.02 -21.18
CA ARG A 166 -8.68 -0.21 -22.11
C ARG A 166 -8.13 1.06 -21.46
N LEU A 167 -8.94 1.74 -20.63
CA LEU A 167 -8.46 2.90 -19.86
C LEU A 167 -7.32 2.51 -18.90
N ALA A 168 -7.45 1.37 -18.22
CA ALA A 168 -6.41 0.85 -17.34
C ALA A 168 -5.17 0.39 -18.12
N ARG A 169 -5.33 -0.16 -19.33
CA ARG A 169 -4.22 -0.55 -20.21
C ARG A 169 -3.31 0.61 -20.51
N ASP A 170 -3.87 1.75 -20.91
CA ASP A 170 -3.08 2.89 -21.36
C ASP A 170 -2.17 3.39 -20.23
N ILE A 171 -2.70 3.49 -19.01
CA ILE A 171 -1.91 3.88 -17.84
C ILE A 171 -0.87 2.81 -17.47
N LEU A 172 -1.22 1.52 -17.56
CA LEU A 172 -0.26 0.44 -17.31
C LEU A 172 0.84 0.39 -18.38
N ALA A 173 0.52 0.67 -19.64
CA ALA A 173 1.49 0.72 -20.73
C ALA A 173 2.47 1.89 -20.58
N ASP A 174 1.97 3.06 -20.18
CA ASP A 174 2.81 4.18 -19.76
C ASP A 174 3.72 3.73 -18.61
N MET A 175 3.20 2.85 -17.73
CA MET A 175 3.97 2.22 -16.66
C MET A 175 5.08 1.26 -17.08
N GLY A 176 5.26 1.02 -18.38
CA GLY A 176 6.11 -0.07 -18.88
C GLY A 176 5.57 -1.45 -18.51
N LEU A 177 4.30 -1.54 -18.08
CA LEU A 177 3.63 -2.77 -17.72
C LEU A 177 2.73 -3.22 -18.88
N ASP A 178 3.12 -4.30 -19.53
CA ASP A 178 2.30 -4.91 -20.59
C ASP A 178 1.12 -5.68 -19.98
N ALA A 179 -0.01 -5.00 -19.89
CA ALA A 179 -1.25 -5.57 -19.37
C ALA A 179 -1.91 -6.51 -20.38
N ARG A 180 -2.27 -7.72 -19.93
CA ARG A 180 -2.93 -8.76 -20.72
C ARG A 180 -4.31 -9.10 -20.15
N PRO A 181 -5.39 -9.03 -20.96
CA PRO A 181 -6.74 -9.23 -20.48
C PRO A 181 -7.15 -10.69 -20.41
N VAL A 182 -7.90 -11.03 -19.37
CA VAL A 182 -8.48 -12.35 -19.12
C VAL A 182 -9.94 -12.16 -18.75
N THR A 183 -10.85 -12.63 -19.60
CA THR A 183 -12.27 -12.69 -19.19
C THR A 183 -12.40 -13.63 -18.00
N SER A 184 -13.09 -13.22 -16.94
CA SER A 184 -13.07 -13.97 -15.66
C SER A 184 -13.73 -15.36 -15.74
N GLY A 185 -14.52 -15.64 -16.77
CA GLY A 185 -15.45 -16.76 -16.87
C GLY A 185 -16.71 -16.59 -16.01
N SER A 186 -16.89 -15.42 -15.38
CA SER A 186 -18.08 -15.14 -14.57
C SER A 186 -18.82 -13.92 -15.08
N LYS A 187 -18.34 -12.72 -14.73
CA LYS A 187 -19.01 -11.48 -15.11
C LYS A 187 -18.03 -10.41 -15.57
N GLY A 188 -16.87 -10.35 -14.94
CA GLY A 188 -15.86 -9.33 -15.18
C GLY A 188 -14.68 -9.76 -16.04
N ILE A 189 -13.65 -8.91 -16.02
CA ILE A 189 -12.35 -9.06 -16.71
C ILE A 189 -11.24 -8.87 -15.68
N HIS A 190 -10.18 -9.64 -15.77
CA HIS A 190 -8.93 -9.41 -15.06
C HIS A 190 -7.88 -8.85 -16.02
N LEU A 191 -7.11 -7.87 -15.58
CA LEU A 191 -5.91 -7.43 -16.28
C LEU A 191 -4.70 -7.91 -15.49
N TYR A 192 -3.83 -8.67 -16.15
CA TYR A 192 -2.58 -9.15 -15.56
C TYR A 192 -1.38 -8.43 -16.19
N ALA A 193 -0.42 -8.01 -15.38
CA ALA A 193 0.86 -7.49 -15.86
C ALA A 193 2.02 -8.16 -15.11
N ALA A 194 3.10 -8.48 -15.82
CA ALA A 194 4.29 -9.09 -15.24
C ALA A 194 5.04 -8.09 -14.34
N LEU A 195 5.68 -8.59 -13.28
CA LEU A 195 6.56 -7.82 -12.41
C LEU A 195 7.90 -8.55 -12.27
N ASP A 196 8.95 -7.80 -11.96
CA ASP A 196 10.31 -8.30 -11.77
C ASP A 196 10.56 -8.95 -10.39
N GLY A 197 9.54 -8.99 -9.52
CA GLY A 197 9.65 -9.56 -8.18
C GLY A 197 10.40 -8.68 -7.17
N GLN A 198 10.75 -7.43 -7.50
CA GLN A 198 11.44 -6.55 -6.55
C GLN A 198 10.48 -5.90 -5.54
N GLN A 199 9.23 -5.65 -5.93
CA GLN A 199 8.26 -4.94 -5.09
C GLN A 199 7.49 -5.88 -4.17
N THR A 200 7.15 -5.44 -2.95
CA THR A 200 6.34 -6.26 -2.03
C THR A 200 4.87 -6.26 -2.43
N SER A 201 4.08 -7.24 -1.94
CA SER A 201 2.61 -7.22 -2.15
C SER A 201 1.94 -5.95 -1.60
N SER A 202 2.54 -5.30 -0.59
CA SER A 202 2.03 -4.02 -0.08
C SER A 202 2.23 -2.90 -1.10
N ASP A 203 3.40 -2.86 -1.74
CA ASP A 203 3.73 -1.84 -2.75
C ASP A 203 2.86 -2.01 -4.00
N VAL A 204 2.76 -3.23 -4.52
CA VAL A 204 1.89 -3.55 -5.67
C VAL A 204 0.42 -3.23 -5.36
N SER A 205 -0.06 -3.56 -4.15
CA SER A 205 -1.42 -3.23 -3.74
C SER A 205 -1.65 -1.72 -3.60
N ALA A 206 -0.64 -0.94 -3.20
CA ALA A 206 -0.74 0.51 -3.09
C ALA A 206 -0.78 1.16 -4.49
N VAL A 207 0.06 0.72 -5.41
CA VAL A 207 0.07 1.18 -6.81
C VAL A 207 -1.28 0.87 -7.48
N ALA A 208 -1.78 -0.35 -7.35
CA ALA A 208 -3.09 -0.74 -7.90
C ALA A 208 -4.25 0.08 -7.31
N HIS A 209 -4.20 0.41 -6.01
CA HIS A 209 -5.23 1.23 -5.36
C HIS A 209 -5.24 2.66 -5.92
N GLU A 210 -4.06 3.22 -6.14
CA GLU A 210 -3.93 4.60 -6.57
C GLU A 210 -4.23 4.76 -8.06
N LEU A 211 -3.85 3.76 -8.88
CA LEU A 211 -4.34 3.62 -10.25
C LEU A 211 -5.87 3.56 -10.28
N ALA A 212 -6.48 2.77 -9.40
CA ALA A 212 -7.94 2.66 -9.35
C ALA A 212 -8.63 3.96 -8.93
N ARG A 213 -8.02 4.72 -8.01
CA ARG A 213 -8.50 6.04 -7.60
C ARG A 213 -8.35 7.10 -8.69
N ALA A 214 -7.23 7.08 -9.43
CA ALA A 214 -7.03 7.98 -10.55
C ALA A 214 -8.07 7.74 -11.66
N LEU A 215 -8.27 6.47 -12.04
CA LEU A 215 -9.28 6.07 -13.01
C LEU A 215 -10.71 6.42 -12.55
N GLU A 216 -11.03 6.25 -11.27
CA GLU A 216 -12.31 6.70 -10.70
C GLU A 216 -12.46 8.23 -10.72
N ALA A 217 -11.38 8.99 -10.49
CA ALA A 217 -11.43 10.45 -10.51
C ALA A 217 -11.65 11.00 -11.93
N ASP A 218 -11.05 10.37 -12.93
CA ASP A 218 -11.18 10.77 -14.35
C ASP A 218 -12.50 10.28 -14.96
N HIS A 219 -13.00 9.13 -14.51
CA HIS A 219 -14.22 8.51 -15.03
C HIS A 219 -15.21 8.15 -13.91
N PRO A 220 -15.68 9.13 -13.11
CA PRO A 220 -16.47 8.87 -11.91
C PRO A 220 -17.84 8.26 -12.22
N ASP A 221 -18.37 8.44 -13.43
CA ASP A 221 -19.66 7.86 -13.83
C ASP A 221 -19.55 6.41 -14.32
N LEU A 222 -18.34 5.93 -14.62
CA LEU A 222 -18.07 4.60 -15.16
C LEU A 222 -17.37 3.69 -14.14
N ILE A 223 -16.51 4.24 -13.28
CA ILE A 223 -15.60 3.48 -12.42
C ILE A 223 -15.88 3.77 -10.95
N VAL A 224 -15.70 2.75 -10.10
CA VAL A 224 -15.63 2.90 -8.64
C VAL A 224 -14.51 2.04 -8.09
N SER A 225 -13.70 2.59 -7.18
CA SER A 225 -12.61 1.88 -6.49
C SER A 225 -12.92 1.56 -5.02
N ASP A 226 -13.95 2.19 -4.44
CA ASP A 226 -14.43 1.87 -3.09
C ASP A 226 -15.17 0.51 -3.07
N MET A 227 -14.76 -0.36 -2.15
CA MET A 227 -15.30 -1.72 -2.01
C MET A 227 -16.78 -1.77 -1.60
N LYS A 228 -17.41 -0.66 -1.18
CA LYS A 228 -18.83 -0.59 -0.84
C LYS A 228 -19.70 -0.91 -2.06
N LYS A 229 -20.42 -2.03 -2.00
CA LYS A 229 -21.37 -2.46 -3.04
C LYS A 229 -22.44 -1.42 -3.39
N SER A 230 -22.81 -0.54 -2.45
CA SER A 230 -23.79 0.52 -2.69
C SER A 230 -23.35 1.57 -3.71
N LEU A 231 -22.05 1.69 -3.97
CA LEU A 231 -21.48 2.66 -4.90
C LEU A 231 -21.30 2.11 -6.32
N ARG A 232 -21.59 0.82 -6.53
CA ARG A 232 -21.33 0.10 -7.79
C ARG A 232 -22.47 0.16 -8.80
N LYS A 233 -23.65 0.67 -8.43
CA LYS A 233 -24.80 0.69 -9.36
C LYS A 233 -24.45 1.58 -10.56
N GLY A 234 -24.55 1.02 -11.76
CA GLY A 234 -24.18 1.69 -13.02
C GLY A 234 -22.68 1.84 -13.26
N LYS A 235 -21.81 1.26 -12.41
CA LYS A 235 -20.34 1.41 -12.51
C LYS A 235 -19.61 0.06 -12.50
N VAL A 236 -18.45 0.02 -13.13
CA VAL A 236 -17.48 -1.07 -13.01
C VAL A 236 -16.70 -0.86 -11.72
N LEU A 237 -16.66 -1.88 -10.86
CA LEU A 237 -15.73 -1.91 -9.75
C LEU A 237 -14.35 -2.26 -10.27
N LEU A 238 -13.38 -1.41 -9.99
CA LEU A 238 -11.97 -1.72 -10.19
C LEU A 238 -11.37 -2.23 -8.86
N ASP A 239 -11.43 -3.55 -8.64
CA ASP A 239 -10.94 -4.20 -7.42
C ASP A 239 -9.41 -4.36 -7.44
N TRP A 240 -8.73 -3.33 -6.94
CA TRP A 240 -7.28 -3.31 -6.71
C TRP A 240 -6.80 -4.26 -5.60
N SER A 241 -7.69 -4.72 -4.73
CA SER A 241 -7.30 -5.41 -3.49
C SER A 241 -6.89 -6.86 -3.69
N GLN A 242 -7.04 -7.40 -4.91
CA GLN A 242 -6.57 -8.73 -5.32
C GLN A 242 -5.04 -8.90 -5.20
N ASN A 243 -4.29 -7.79 -5.17
CA ASN A 243 -2.84 -7.76 -5.00
C ASN A 243 -2.38 -7.92 -3.54
N ASN A 244 -3.31 -8.01 -2.57
CA ASN A 244 -2.95 -8.31 -1.18
C ASN A 244 -2.42 -9.75 -1.06
N ALA A 245 -1.31 -9.93 -0.33
CA ALA A 245 -0.66 -11.25 -0.15
C ALA A 245 -1.58 -12.36 0.38
N ASN A 246 -2.67 -12.02 1.07
CA ASN A 246 -3.63 -12.98 1.65
C ASN A 246 -4.80 -13.34 0.71
N LYS A 247 -4.90 -12.67 -0.44
CA LYS A 247 -5.96 -12.93 -1.43
C LYS A 247 -5.48 -13.87 -2.52
N THR A 248 -6.45 -14.50 -3.17
CA THR A 248 -6.24 -15.37 -4.32
C THR A 248 -7.23 -14.97 -5.40
N THR A 249 -6.78 -15.03 -6.65
CA THR A 249 -7.58 -14.76 -7.84
C THR A 249 -7.72 -16.05 -8.63
N ILE A 250 -8.77 -16.18 -9.46
CA ILE A 250 -8.90 -17.34 -10.35
C ILE A 250 -7.65 -17.43 -11.24
N CYS A 251 -7.10 -18.63 -11.38
CA CYS A 251 -5.98 -18.88 -12.28
C CYS A 251 -6.48 -18.74 -13.73
N PRO A 252 -5.73 -18.08 -14.64
CA PRO A 252 -5.98 -18.18 -16.07
C PRO A 252 -6.14 -19.64 -16.51
N TYR A 253 -7.06 -19.88 -17.46
CA TYR A 253 -7.48 -21.19 -17.95
C TYR A 253 -8.25 -22.08 -16.95
N SER A 254 -8.49 -21.64 -15.71
CA SER A 254 -9.31 -22.41 -14.77
C SER A 254 -10.81 -22.33 -15.14
N LEU A 255 -11.50 -23.47 -15.05
CA LEU A 255 -12.96 -23.51 -15.15
C LEU A 255 -13.63 -22.73 -14.01
N ARG A 256 -14.87 -22.33 -14.24
CA ARG A 256 -15.73 -21.65 -13.27
C ARG A 256 -16.87 -22.55 -12.84
N GLY A 257 -17.15 -22.59 -11.54
CA GLY A 257 -18.27 -23.34 -10.98
C GLY A 257 -19.62 -22.65 -11.20
N ARG A 258 -19.92 -22.34 -12.46
CA ARG A 258 -21.17 -21.77 -12.96
C ARG A 258 -22.03 -22.89 -13.54
N PHE A 259 -23.26 -22.60 -13.94
CA PHE A 259 -24.16 -23.62 -14.48
C PHE A 259 -23.68 -24.15 -15.84
N THR A 260 -22.93 -23.35 -16.59
CA THR A 260 -22.20 -23.74 -17.79
C THR A 260 -20.68 -23.68 -17.56
N PRO A 261 -19.89 -24.52 -18.24
CA PRO A 261 -18.43 -24.69 -18.06
C PRO A 261 -17.62 -23.54 -18.68
N THR A 262 -17.82 -22.35 -18.16
CA THR A 262 -17.10 -21.13 -18.52
C THR A 262 -15.69 -21.12 -17.93
N VAL A 263 -14.78 -20.38 -18.58
CA VAL A 263 -13.34 -20.37 -18.26
C VAL A 263 -12.85 -18.96 -17.97
N ALA A 264 -11.89 -18.83 -17.06
CA ALA A 264 -11.05 -17.63 -16.95
C ALA A 264 -10.13 -17.52 -18.18
N ALA A 265 -10.67 -17.05 -19.30
CA ALA A 265 -10.07 -17.19 -20.62
C ALA A 265 -9.25 -15.95 -21.01
N PRO A 266 -7.93 -16.09 -21.28
CA PRO A 266 -7.14 -15.02 -21.88
C PRO A 266 -7.69 -14.54 -23.22
N ARG A 267 -7.56 -13.24 -23.46
CA ARG A 267 -8.06 -12.55 -24.66
C ARG A 267 -6.96 -11.67 -25.24
N THR A 268 -7.06 -11.34 -26.52
CA THR A 268 -6.29 -10.25 -27.11
C THR A 268 -6.99 -8.91 -26.87
N TRP A 269 -6.27 -7.81 -27.08
CA TRP A 269 -6.88 -6.47 -26.98
C TRP A 269 -7.87 -6.18 -28.11
N GLU A 270 -7.64 -6.69 -29.32
CA GLU A 270 -8.57 -6.61 -30.45
C GLU A 270 -9.93 -7.24 -30.09
N GLU A 271 -9.91 -8.34 -29.35
CA GLU A 271 -11.14 -8.98 -28.89
C GLU A 271 -11.89 -8.20 -27.82
N LEU A 272 -11.21 -7.36 -27.06
CA LEU A 272 -11.85 -6.46 -26.08
C LEU A 272 -12.51 -5.25 -26.76
N GLU A 273 -12.22 -5.02 -28.03
CA GLU A 273 -12.89 -3.99 -28.85
C GLU A 273 -14.18 -4.52 -29.50
N ASP A 274 -14.41 -5.84 -29.47
CA ASP A 274 -15.61 -6.45 -30.03
C ASP A 274 -16.85 -6.09 -29.16
N PRO A 275 -17.87 -5.41 -29.73
CA PRO A 275 -19.11 -5.11 -29.01
C PRO A 275 -19.91 -6.37 -28.60
N HIS A 276 -19.59 -7.53 -29.17
CA HIS A 276 -20.17 -8.83 -28.84
C HIS A 276 -19.30 -9.66 -27.90
N LEU A 277 -18.32 -9.05 -27.21
CA LEU A 277 -17.48 -9.72 -26.23
C LEU A 277 -18.33 -10.52 -25.23
N ALA A 278 -18.02 -11.81 -25.12
CA ALA A 278 -18.67 -12.74 -24.22
C ALA A 278 -17.65 -13.51 -23.37
N GLN A 279 -18.12 -14.08 -22.26
CA GLN A 279 -17.36 -15.09 -21.53
C GLN A 279 -17.30 -16.36 -22.39
N LEU A 280 -16.16 -17.06 -22.36
CA LEU A 280 -15.97 -18.28 -23.17
C LEU A 280 -16.22 -19.55 -22.35
N ASP A 281 -16.77 -20.56 -23.02
CA ASP A 281 -16.77 -21.93 -22.52
C ASP A 281 -15.46 -22.67 -22.82
N TYR A 282 -15.33 -23.84 -22.22
CA TYR A 282 -14.13 -24.66 -22.31
C TYR A 282 -13.82 -25.19 -23.72
N GLU A 283 -14.83 -25.44 -24.56
CA GLU A 283 -14.63 -25.91 -25.94
C GLU A 283 -14.11 -24.77 -26.81
N GLN A 284 -14.69 -23.59 -26.68
CA GLN A 284 -14.22 -22.38 -27.33
C GLN A 284 -12.78 -22.06 -26.92
N VAL A 285 -12.43 -22.20 -25.64
CA VAL A 285 -11.04 -21.97 -25.20
C VAL A 285 -10.08 -22.99 -25.79
N MET A 286 -10.42 -24.28 -25.82
CA MET A 286 -9.56 -25.31 -26.44
C MET A 286 -9.33 -25.03 -27.93
N GLN A 287 -10.40 -24.72 -28.67
CA GLN A 287 -10.31 -24.41 -30.09
C GLN A 287 -9.39 -23.20 -30.33
N ARG A 288 -9.58 -22.14 -29.54
CA ARG A 288 -8.77 -20.92 -29.68
C ARG A 288 -7.31 -21.12 -29.31
N LEU A 289 -7.02 -21.90 -28.26
CA LEU A 289 -5.64 -22.22 -27.89
C LEU A 289 -4.95 -23.01 -29.01
N ALA A 290 -5.67 -23.92 -29.68
CA ALA A 290 -5.16 -24.66 -30.83
C ALA A 290 -4.94 -23.76 -32.06
N ASP A 291 -5.86 -22.84 -32.34
CA ASP A 291 -5.83 -22.00 -33.55
C ASP A 291 -4.88 -20.79 -33.43
N HIS A 292 -4.78 -20.20 -32.24
CA HIS A 292 -4.14 -18.89 -32.02
C HIS A 292 -3.01 -18.90 -30.99
N GLY A 293 -2.80 -20.02 -30.28
CA GLY A 293 -1.83 -20.10 -29.19
C GLY A 293 -2.30 -19.39 -27.92
N ASP A 294 -1.38 -19.22 -26.97
CA ASP A 294 -1.65 -18.62 -25.65
C ASP A 294 -1.42 -17.09 -25.65
N PRO A 295 -2.46 -16.27 -25.45
CA PRO A 295 -2.33 -14.81 -25.37
C PRO A 295 -1.48 -14.30 -24.19
N LEU A 296 -1.24 -15.14 -23.17
CA LEU A 296 -0.38 -14.84 -22.01
C LEU A 296 1.03 -15.42 -22.14
N ALA A 297 1.37 -16.05 -23.27
CA ALA A 297 2.69 -16.60 -23.49
C ALA A 297 3.78 -15.53 -23.28
N GLY A 298 4.82 -15.87 -22.52
CA GLY A 298 5.93 -14.96 -22.22
C GLY A 298 5.69 -13.99 -21.07
N MET A 299 4.47 -13.90 -20.51
CA MET A 299 4.17 -13.00 -19.39
C MET A 299 4.95 -13.40 -18.11
N ASP A 300 5.06 -14.69 -17.83
CA ASP A 300 5.75 -15.20 -16.62
C ASP A 300 7.27 -15.42 -16.84
N ALA A 301 7.84 -14.97 -17.96
CA ALA A 301 9.22 -15.26 -18.40
C ALA A 301 10.28 -14.28 -17.87
N GLY A 302 10.04 -13.66 -16.71
CA GLY A 302 11.11 -13.04 -15.92
C GLY A 302 11.98 -14.15 -15.30
N GLU A 303 13.24 -14.19 -15.68
CA GLU A 303 14.26 -15.21 -15.39
C GLU A 303 14.22 -15.73 -13.94
N LEU A 304 13.80 -16.99 -13.79
CA LEU A 304 14.33 -17.86 -12.75
C LEU A 304 15.17 -18.89 -13.51
N ASP A 305 16.49 -18.74 -13.43
CA ASP A 305 17.43 -19.74 -13.91
C ASP A 305 16.98 -21.14 -13.49
N GLY A 306 16.73 -21.94 -14.50
CA GLY A 306 16.46 -23.35 -14.36
C GLY A 306 17.77 -24.06 -14.05
N ASP A 307 18.10 -24.21 -12.77
CA ASP A 307 19.01 -25.28 -12.35
C ASP A 307 18.24 -26.62 -12.39
N ALA A 308 18.13 -27.14 -13.60
CA ALA A 308 18.05 -28.57 -13.82
C ALA A 308 19.45 -29.15 -13.60
N LEU A 309 19.54 -29.99 -12.57
CA LEU A 309 20.53 -31.04 -12.35
C LEU A 309 21.30 -31.44 -13.62
N GLU A 310 22.63 -31.24 -13.65
CA GLU A 310 23.59 -32.25 -14.12
C GLU A 310 25.06 -31.85 -13.82
N ASP A 311 25.85 -32.87 -13.50
CA ASP A 311 27.24 -32.86 -13.05
C ASP A 311 28.26 -32.40 -14.11
N GLY A 312 29.39 -31.80 -13.69
CA GLY A 312 30.58 -31.69 -14.55
C GLY A 312 31.68 -30.75 -14.03
N ALA A 313 32.81 -31.33 -13.63
CA ALA A 313 33.97 -30.64 -13.09
C ALA A 313 34.80 -29.85 -14.12
N GLY A 314 35.44 -28.75 -13.66
CA GLY A 314 36.82 -28.42 -14.02
C GLY A 314 37.13 -27.10 -14.75
N GLN A 315 37.95 -26.27 -14.07
CA GLN A 315 38.94 -25.29 -14.57
C GLN A 315 38.56 -23.81 -14.84
N ALA A 316 38.86 -23.00 -13.82
CA ALA A 316 39.86 -21.90 -13.77
C ALA A 316 39.80 -20.68 -14.74
N ALA A 317 39.42 -19.55 -14.12
CA ALA A 317 40.08 -18.22 -14.09
C ALA A 317 40.16 -17.34 -15.35
N ALA A 318 39.43 -16.22 -15.35
CA ALA A 318 39.97 -14.84 -15.43
C ALA A 318 38.85 -13.75 -15.41
N ALA A 319 39.20 -12.59 -14.83
CA ALA A 319 38.50 -11.29 -14.77
C ALA A 319 37.29 -11.13 -13.82
N ASP A 320 37.38 -10.11 -12.96
CA ASP A 320 36.41 -9.69 -11.95
C ASP A 320 35.16 -9.04 -12.60
N PRO A 321 33.96 -9.64 -12.55
CA PRO A 321 32.75 -9.12 -13.17
C PRO A 321 31.93 -8.33 -12.14
N GLY A 322 32.46 -7.20 -11.68
CA GLY A 322 31.86 -6.47 -10.54
C GLY A 322 30.85 -5.38 -10.89
N THR A 323 30.81 -4.88 -12.12
CA THR A 323 29.94 -3.74 -12.47
C THR A 323 29.31 -3.97 -13.84
N PRO A 324 27.98 -3.83 -14.01
CA PRO A 324 27.33 -3.91 -15.31
C PRO A 324 27.77 -2.76 -16.22
N ASP A 325 27.89 -3.04 -17.50
CA ASP A 325 28.19 -2.04 -18.52
C ASP A 325 26.94 -1.16 -18.80
N ARG A 326 26.98 0.11 -18.38
CA ARG A 326 25.85 1.06 -18.43
C ARG A 326 25.41 1.43 -19.85
N LEU A 327 26.32 1.36 -20.83
CA LEU A 327 26.03 1.65 -22.23
C LEU A 327 25.56 0.43 -23.03
N SER A 328 25.49 -0.75 -22.42
CA SER A 328 25.07 -1.99 -23.08
C SER A 328 23.68 -1.87 -23.74
N LYS A 329 22.71 -1.27 -23.05
CA LYS A 329 21.37 -1.02 -23.57
C LYS A 329 21.37 0.01 -24.70
N TYR A 330 22.15 1.09 -24.57
CA TYR A 330 22.26 2.09 -25.63
C TYR A 330 22.80 1.48 -26.93
N ARG A 331 23.91 0.73 -26.83
CA ARG A 331 24.52 0.05 -27.98
C ARG A 331 23.61 -0.99 -28.64
N SER A 332 22.87 -1.77 -27.87
CA SER A 332 21.99 -2.81 -28.44
C SER A 332 20.84 -2.25 -29.27
N MET A 333 20.54 -0.96 -29.12
CA MET A 333 19.45 -0.27 -29.81
C MET A 333 19.90 0.50 -31.06
N ARG A 334 21.21 0.63 -31.31
CA ARG A 334 21.77 1.38 -32.45
C ARG A 334 22.61 0.50 -33.35
N ASP A 335 22.57 0.81 -34.64
CA ASP A 335 23.49 0.28 -35.64
C ASP A 335 24.42 1.43 -36.08
N ALA A 336 25.70 1.36 -35.65
CA ALA A 336 26.71 2.39 -35.93
C ALA A 336 26.95 2.64 -37.43
N GLY A 337 26.54 1.70 -38.31
CA GLY A 337 26.61 1.89 -39.76
C GLY A 337 25.42 2.66 -40.35
N LYS A 338 24.36 2.89 -39.58
CA LYS A 338 23.09 3.48 -40.05
C LYS A 338 22.70 4.77 -39.34
N THR A 339 23.12 4.98 -38.10
CA THR A 339 22.83 6.21 -37.36
C THR A 339 24.04 7.17 -37.37
N PRO A 340 23.82 8.50 -37.50
CA PRO A 340 24.88 9.49 -37.28
C PRO A 340 25.18 9.74 -35.80
N GLU A 341 24.46 9.09 -34.88
CA GLU A 341 24.69 9.18 -33.43
C GLU A 341 26.04 8.55 -33.02
N PRO A 342 26.72 9.05 -31.97
CA PRO A 342 27.94 8.43 -31.46
C PRO A 342 27.64 7.09 -30.78
N VAL A 343 28.33 6.02 -31.19
CA VAL A 343 28.18 4.66 -30.63
C VAL A 343 29.56 4.11 -30.25
N PRO A 344 30.13 4.48 -29.09
CA PRO A 344 31.43 4.01 -28.67
C PRO A 344 31.40 2.51 -28.33
N GLU A 345 32.38 1.76 -28.84
CA GLU A 345 32.57 0.33 -28.52
C GLU A 345 33.07 0.12 -27.08
N GLU A 346 33.81 1.09 -26.55
CA GLU A 346 34.41 1.03 -25.23
C GLU A 346 33.38 1.19 -24.10
N ARG A 347 33.73 0.68 -22.93
CA ARG A 347 32.94 0.83 -21.71
C ARG A 347 33.09 2.26 -21.19
N ALA A 348 32.02 2.82 -20.63
CA ALA A 348 32.12 4.08 -19.90
C ALA A 348 32.93 3.89 -18.61
N GLU A 349 33.95 4.72 -18.43
CA GLU A 349 34.71 4.83 -17.18
C GLU A 349 34.02 5.85 -16.26
N PRO A 350 33.87 5.59 -14.94
CA PRO A 350 33.25 6.53 -14.02
C PRO A 350 33.95 7.89 -14.01
N SER A 351 33.18 8.99 -14.07
CA SER A 351 33.65 10.37 -13.94
C SER A 351 32.81 11.15 -12.92
N ASP A 352 33.44 12.11 -12.25
CA ASP A 352 32.78 13.09 -11.37
C ASP A 352 32.37 14.38 -12.13
N GLY A 353 32.16 14.28 -13.45
CA GLY A 353 31.77 15.44 -14.26
C GLY A 353 30.34 15.90 -13.96
N ASN A 354 30.04 17.15 -14.30
CA ASN A 354 28.79 17.82 -13.91
C ASN A 354 28.14 18.57 -15.07
N SER A 355 28.34 18.12 -16.31
CA SER A 355 27.69 18.72 -17.47
C SER A 355 26.20 18.34 -17.55
N PHE A 356 25.38 19.22 -18.12
CA PHE A 356 24.01 18.89 -18.54
C PHE A 356 23.74 19.35 -19.96
N VAL A 357 22.79 18.69 -20.61
CA VAL A 357 22.23 19.12 -21.89
C VAL A 357 20.72 18.88 -21.91
N ILE A 358 19.99 19.77 -22.55
CA ILE A 358 18.58 19.61 -22.88
C ILE A 358 18.46 19.70 -24.40
N GLN A 359 17.94 18.67 -25.06
CA GLN A 359 17.80 18.61 -26.52
C GLN A 359 16.33 18.60 -26.93
N GLU A 360 15.96 19.38 -27.94
CA GLU A 360 14.68 19.26 -28.64
C GLU A 360 14.74 18.08 -29.62
N HIS A 361 13.82 17.13 -29.47
CA HIS A 361 13.73 15.95 -30.33
C HIS A 361 12.41 15.93 -31.10
N HIS A 362 12.49 16.25 -32.39
CA HIS A 362 11.41 16.21 -33.36
C HIS A 362 11.24 14.80 -33.94
N ALA A 363 10.88 13.84 -33.07
CA ALA A 363 10.53 12.49 -33.46
C ALA A 363 9.08 12.42 -33.98
N ARG A 364 8.35 11.31 -33.75
CA ARG A 364 6.90 11.24 -34.08
C ARG A 364 6.07 12.33 -33.38
N ARG A 365 6.51 12.76 -32.20
CA ARG A 365 5.98 13.89 -31.43
C ARG A 365 7.18 14.65 -30.84
N LEU A 366 7.06 15.97 -30.75
CA LEU A 366 8.06 16.81 -30.10
C LEU A 366 8.16 16.48 -28.61
N HIS A 367 9.37 16.36 -28.10
CA HIS A 367 9.70 16.28 -26.69
C HIS A 367 11.11 16.84 -26.44
N TRP A 368 11.46 17.04 -25.18
CA TRP A 368 12.78 17.50 -24.77
C TRP A 368 13.50 16.41 -23.98
N ASP A 369 14.69 16.03 -24.41
CA ASP A 369 15.53 15.11 -23.67
C ASP A 369 16.36 15.89 -22.65
N PHE A 370 16.08 15.68 -21.38
CA PHE A 370 16.79 16.26 -20.24
C PHE A 370 17.86 15.28 -19.77
N ARG A 371 19.13 15.68 -19.78
CA ARG A 371 20.26 14.77 -19.54
C ARG A 371 21.26 15.38 -18.56
N LEU A 372 21.68 14.59 -17.57
CA LEU A 372 22.70 14.95 -16.59
C LEU A 372 23.88 13.97 -16.66
N GLU A 373 25.11 14.48 -16.72
CA GLU A 373 26.30 13.64 -16.58
C GLU A 373 26.38 13.07 -15.17
N HIS A 374 26.48 11.75 -15.04
CA HIS A 374 26.63 11.05 -13.76
C HIS A 374 27.33 9.70 -13.97
N ASP A 375 28.42 9.47 -13.22
CA ASP A 375 29.29 8.28 -13.32
C ASP A 375 29.74 7.95 -14.77
N GLY A 376 30.19 8.94 -15.52
CA GLY A 376 30.75 8.74 -16.87
C GLY A 376 29.74 8.51 -18.00
N VAL A 377 28.44 8.67 -17.73
CA VAL A 377 27.37 8.60 -18.73
C VAL A 377 26.37 9.75 -18.58
N LEU A 378 25.57 10.00 -19.61
CA LEU A 378 24.43 10.91 -19.56
C LEU A 378 23.17 10.15 -19.13
N VAL A 379 22.78 10.31 -17.85
CA VAL A 379 21.50 9.81 -17.35
C VAL A 379 20.39 10.70 -17.88
N SER A 380 19.41 10.09 -18.54
CA SER A 380 18.55 10.78 -19.50
C SER A 380 17.06 10.59 -19.24
N TRP A 381 16.26 11.64 -19.43
CA TRP A 381 14.81 11.64 -19.31
C TRP A 381 14.15 12.39 -20.47
N ALA A 382 13.18 11.77 -21.15
CA ALA A 382 12.33 12.42 -22.13
C ALA A 382 11.18 13.19 -21.44
N LEU A 383 11.04 14.48 -21.76
CA LEU A 383 10.02 15.39 -21.23
C LEU A 383 9.03 15.77 -22.35
N PRO A 384 7.81 15.17 -22.43
CA PRO A 384 6.86 15.47 -23.50
C PRO A 384 6.35 16.92 -23.53
N LYS A 385 6.44 17.63 -22.39
CA LYS A 385 6.03 19.04 -22.24
C LYS A 385 7.21 19.96 -21.92
N GLY A 386 8.44 19.48 -22.07
CA GLY A 386 9.65 20.21 -21.69
C GLY A 386 9.82 20.41 -20.18
N PRO A 387 10.89 21.09 -19.74
CA PRO A 387 11.04 21.50 -18.35
C PRO A 387 9.90 22.43 -17.90
N PRO A 388 9.37 22.29 -16.67
CA PRO A 388 8.30 23.16 -16.19
C PRO A 388 8.78 24.59 -15.95
N ASP A 389 7.97 25.56 -16.35
CA ASP A 389 8.21 27.01 -16.20
C ASP A 389 7.66 27.56 -14.87
N SER A 390 6.81 26.79 -14.18
CA SER A 390 6.11 27.20 -12.96
C SER A 390 6.16 26.13 -11.86
N PRO A 391 6.35 26.51 -10.58
CA PRO A 391 6.40 25.57 -9.47
C PRO A 391 5.03 25.05 -9.02
N ASN A 392 3.95 25.41 -9.71
CA ASN A 392 2.61 24.89 -9.45
C ASN A 392 2.24 23.75 -10.41
N GLN A 393 3.12 23.41 -11.35
CA GLN A 393 2.90 22.39 -12.36
C GLN A 393 4.07 21.41 -12.37
N ASN A 394 3.74 20.12 -12.43
CA ASN A 394 4.71 19.07 -12.57
C ASN A 394 4.61 18.52 -13.99
N HIS A 395 5.75 18.33 -14.65
CA HIS A 395 5.79 17.70 -15.96
C HIS A 395 6.24 16.25 -15.80
N LEU A 396 5.73 15.39 -16.69
CA LEU A 396 6.18 14.01 -16.77
C LEU A 396 7.61 13.96 -17.32
N ALA A 397 8.45 13.15 -16.70
CA ALA A 397 9.80 12.85 -17.14
C ALA A 397 9.95 11.33 -17.26
N VAL A 398 10.31 10.82 -18.44
CA VAL A 398 10.45 9.38 -18.69
C VAL A 398 11.91 9.04 -18.89
N GLN A 399 12.51 8.35 -17.93
CA GLN A 399 13.89 7.90 -17.96
C GLN A 399 14.14 6.98 -19.15
N THR A 400 15.13 7.32 -19.97
CA THR A 400 15.57 6.50 -21.10
C THR A 400 16.83 5.74 -20.71
N GLU A 401 17.39 4.96 -21.64
CA GLU A 401 18.73 4.40 -21.48
C GLU A 401 19.79 5.50 -21.26
N ASP A 402 20.89 5.15 -20.59
CA ASP A 402 22.04 6.03 -20.41
C ASP A 402 22.73 6.26 -21.76
N HIS A 403 23.18 7.49 -22.03
CA HIS A 403 23.83 7.87 -23.29
C HIS A 403 25.34 8.13 -23.08
N PRO A 404 26.19 7.95 -24.10
CA PRO A 404 27.61 8.30 -24.00
C PRO A 404 27.79 9.82 -23.87
N LEU A 405 28.84 10.28 -23.18
CA LEU A 405 29.10 11.71 -22.95
C LEU A 405 29.20 12.51 -24.26
N ASP A 406 29.82 11.94 -25.30
CA ASP A 406 29.93 12.56 -26.63
C ASP A 406 28.56 12.91 -27.25
N TYR A 407 27.50 12.18 -26.87
CA TYR A 407 26.13 12.45 -27.32
C TYR A 407 25.64 13.84 -26.88
N GLY A 408 26.18 14.38 -25.79
CA GLY A 408 25.78 15.70 -25.26
C GLY A 408 26.04 16.86 -26.22
N SER A 409 26.92 16.66 -27.21
CA SER A 409 27.24 17.64 -28.26
C SER A 409 26.57 17.36 -29.61
N PHE A 410 25.75 16.31 -29.71
CA PHE A 410 25.16 15.88 -30.96
C PHE A 410 23.96 16.75 -31.37
N GLU A 411 23.98 17.20 -32.62
CA GLU A 411 22.84 17.78 -33.33
C GLU A 411 22.77 17.15 -34.74
N GLY A 412 21.57 16.81 -35.21
CA GLY A 412 21.42 16.16 -36.51
C GLY A 412 20.08 15.47 -36.74
N THR A 413 19.95 14.79 -37.87
CA THR A 413 18.74 14.03 -38.22
C THR A 413 19.01 12.53 -38.16
N ILE A 414 18.30 11.82 -37.29
CA ILE A 414 18.33 10.36 -37.18
C ILE A 414 17.43 9.76 -38.29
N PRO A 415 17.95 8.88 -39.16
CA PRO A 415 17.21 8.36 -40.32
C PRO A 415 15.91 7.64 -39.97
N LYS A 416 14.92 7.74 -40.86
CA LYS A 416 13.63 7.08 -40.69
C LYS A 416 13.78 5.55 -40.65
N GLY A 417 13.27 4.94 -39.60
CA GLY A 417 13.32 3.48 -39.38
C GLY A 417 14.31 3.07 -38.30
N GLU A 418 15.26 3.95 -37.96
CA GLU A 418 16.15 3.77 -36.81
C GLU A 418 15.45 4.18 -35.50
N TYR A 419 15.93 3.63 -34.38
CA TYR A 419 15.44 4.01 -33.06
C TYR A 419 15.73 5.50 -32.81
N GLY A 420 14.73 6.26 -32.34
CA GLY A 420 14.86 7.71 -32.17
C GLY A 420 14.78 8.53 -33.47
N ALA A 421 14.32 7.96 -34.59
CA ALA A 421 14.17 8.70 -35.85
C ALA A 421 13.48 10.06 -35.69
N GLY A 422 14.15 11.13 -36.12
CA GLY A 422 13.73 12.51 -35.91
C GLY A 422 14.90 13.50 -35.99
N GLU A 423 14.61 14.80 -35.94
CA GLU A 423 15.63 15.85 -35.85
C GLU A 423 15.93 16.17 -34.37
N VAL A 424 17.21 16.24 -34.01
CA VAL A 424 17.70 16.55 -32.66
C VAL A 424 18.48 17.87 -32.70
N ARG A 425 18.14 18.81 -31.81
CA ARG A 425 18.82 20.11 -31.64
C ARG A 425 19.04 20.41 -30.17
N ILE A 426 20.12 21.12 -29.82
CA ILE A 426 20.39 21.52 -28.44
C ILE A 426 19.52 22.73 -28.10
N TRP A 427 18.71 22.60 -27.04
CA TRP A 427 17.83 23.64 -26.52
C TRP A 427 18.49 24.45 -25.41
N ASP A 428 19.26 23.79 -24.54
CA ASP A 428 20.12 24.44 -23.54
C ASP A 428 21.24 23.47 -23.10
N HIS A 429 22.34 24.01 -22.58
CA HIS A 429 23.44 23.21 -22.04
C HIS A 429 24.28 24.03 -21.05
N GLY A 430 25.01 23.34 -20.18
CA GLY A 430 25.88 23.99 -19.21
C GLY A 430 26.36 23.02 -18.15
N THR A 431 26.48 23.52 -16.92
CA THR A 431 26.87 22.72 -15.75
C THR A 431 25.72 22.65 -14.76
N TYR A 432 25.69 21.60 -13.94
CA TYR A 432 24.75 21.49 -12.85
C TYR A 432 25.47 21.23 -11.52
N GLU A 433 24.82 21.61 -10.43
CA GLU A 433 25.24 21.30 -9.06
C GLU A 433 24.27 20.26 -8.47
N PRO A 434 24.71 19.01 -8.22
CA PRO A 434 23.88 18.02 -7.55
C PRO A 434 23.72 18.34 -6.07
N GLU A 435 22.51 18.66 -5.64
CA GLU A 435 22.20 18.81 -4.20
C GLU A 435 21.87 17.47 -3.55
N LYS A 436 21.23 16.57 -4.33
CA LYS A 436 20.79 15.27 -3.85
C LYS A 436 20.64 14.31 -5.02
N TRP A 437 21.38 13.21 -5.00
CA TRP A 437 21.24 12.13 -5.97
C TRP A 437 20.96 10.81 -5.26
N ARG A 438 19.81 10.19 -5.53
CA ARG A 438 19.44 8.86 -5.05
C ARG A 438 18.91 8.05 -6.23
N ASP A 439 19.70 7.09 -6.69
CA ASP A 439 19.38 6.27 -7.85
C ASP A 439 17.99 5.62 -7.74
N GLY A 440 17.22 5.75 -8.82
CA GLY A 440 15.86 5.21 -8.91
C GLY A 440 14.85 5.82 -7.92
N LYS A 441 15.17 6.95 -7.27
CA LYS A 441 14.30 7.59 -6.26
C LYS A 441 14.11 9.09 -6.46
N GLU A 442 15.19 9.87 -6.47
CA GLU A 442 15.09 11.33 -6.62
C GLU A 442 16.45 11.93 -7.01
N VAL A 443 16.42 12.94 -7.86
CA VAL A 443 17.56 13.79 -8.23
C VAL A 443 17.12 15.24 -8.06
N ILE A 444 17.88 16.01 -7.27
CA ILE A 444 17.69 17.45 -7.10
C ILE A 444 18.98 18.14 -7.52
N ALA A 445 18.85 19.03 -8.49
CA ALA A 445 19.99 19.72 -9.08
C ALA A 445 19.64 21.18 -9.41
N VAL A 446 20.64 22.05 -9.26
CA VAL A 446 20.62 23.42 -9.79
C VAL A 446 21.33 23.39 -11.14
N LEU A 447 20.66 23.82 -12.20
CA LEU A 447 21.22 23.90 -13.55
C LEU A 447 21.67 25.35 -13.80
N HIS A 448 22.85 25.50 -14.37
CA HIS A 448 23.43 26.77 -14.83
C HIS A 448 23.51 26.76 -16.36
N GLY A 449 22.43 27.18 -17.01
CA GLY A 449 22.28 27.18 -18.47
C GLY A 449 22.91 28.40 -19.14
N GLN A 450 22.84 28.44 -20.47
CA GLN A 450 23.34 29.60 -21.23
C GLN A 450 22.40 30.81 -21.07
N SER A 451 22.95 32.02 -21.16
CA SER A 451 22.18 33.27 -21.06
C SER A 451 21.16 33.45 -22.18
N ASP A 452 21.39 32.82 -23.34
CA ASP A 452 20.50 32.77 -24.51
C ASP A 452 19.87 31.38 -24.72
N GLY A 453 20.05 30.46 -23.76
CA GLY A 453 19.49 29.12 -23.77
C GLY A 453 18.01 29.06 -23.39
N GLY A 454 17.41 27.88 -23.60
CA GLY A 454 15.99 27.65 -23.34
C GLY A 454 15.52 27.99 -21.92
N LEU A 455 16.32 27.71 -20.89
CA LEU A 455 15.96 28.02 -19.50
C LEU A 455 15.85 29.53 -19.26
N ALA A 456 16.76 30.31 -19.86
CA ALA A 456 16.75 31.78 -19.78
C ALA A 456 15.48 32.38 -20.38
N SER A 457 15.00 31.83 -21.50
CA SER A 457 13.77 32.27 -22.15
C SER A 457 12.49 32.00 -21.32
N GLU A 458 12.52 30.98 -20.47
CA GLU A 458 11.37 30.50 -19.68
C GLU A 458 11.44 30.91 -18.19
N GLY A 459 12.31 31.86 -17.80
CA GLY A 459 12.33 32.42 -16.44
C GLY A 459 13.69 32.51 -15.72
N GLY A 460 14.81 32.28 -16.42
CA GLY A 460 16.18 32.53 -15.91
C GLY A 460 17.16 31.41 -16.25
N ALA A 461 18.44 31.76 -16.47
CA ALA A 461 19.49 30.80 -16.85
C ALA A 461 19.82 29.79 -15.74
N ASP A 462 19.69 30.22 -14.48
CA ASP A 462 19.87 29.35 -13.31
C ASP A 462 18.52 28.83 -12.81
N ARG A 463 18.34 27.51 -12.82
CA ARG A 463 17.07 26.88 -12.47
C ARG A 463 17.26 25.64 -11.60
N ARG A 464 16.50 25.59 -10.50
CA ARG A 464 16.48 24.46 -9.58
C ARG A 464 15.33 23.52 -9.89
N PHE A 465 15.66 22.28 -10.24
CA PHE A 465 14.72 21.23 -10.58
C PHE A 465 14.84 20.03 -9.63
N ALA A 466 13.71 19.44 -9.31
CA ALA A 466 13.63 18.13 -8.67
C ALA A 466 13.01 17.12 -9.64
N LEU A 467 13.79 16.10 -10.00
CA LEU A 467 13.34 14.89 -10.66
C LEU A 467 13.00 13.87 -9.57
N ILE A 468 11.73 13.54 -9.43
CA ILE A 468 11.23 12.64 -8.39
C ILE A 468 10.75 11.38 -9.06
N HIS A 469 11.40 10.25 -8.80
CA HIS A 469 10.91 8.95 -9.26
C HIS A 469 9.58 8.72 -8.58
N THR A 470 8.53 8.47 -9.35
CA THR A 470 7.16 8.42 -8.82
C THR A 470 6.85 7.13 -8.06
N GLY A 471 7.90 6.44 -7.60
CA GLY A 471 7.83 5.08 -7.03
C GLY A 471 7.14 4.08 -7.97
N GLY A 472 7.20 4.33 -9.29
CA GLY A 472 6.53 3.51 -10.30
C GLY A 472 5.08 3.91 -10.62
N ARG A 473 4.52 4.99 -10.06
CA ARG A 473 3.24 5.53 -10.55
C ARG A 473 3.45 6.20 -11.91
N GLY A 474 3.09 5.49 -12.97
CA GLY A 474 3.31 5.93 -14.34
C GLY A 474 4.45 5.20 -15.02
N GLY A 475 5.32 4.45 -14.34
CA GLY A 475 6.32 3.52 -14.93
C GLY A 475 7.62 3.34 -14.19
N ALA A 476 8.32 2.22 -14.42
CA ALA A 476 9.64 1.97 -13.83
C ALA A 476 10.68 3.03 -14.25
N ASN A 477 10.37 3.73 -15.35
CA ASN A 477 11.14 4.84 -15.85
C ASN A 477 10.43 6.17 -15.65
N ASN A 478 9.32 6.26 -14.90
CA ASN A 478 8.57 7.50 -14.83
C ASN A 478 8.90 8.29 -13.57
N TRP A 479 9.23 9.53 -13.85
CA TRP A 479 9.64 10.55 -12.93
C TRP A 479 8.73 11.75 -13.15
N LEU A 480 8.64 12.60 -12.14
CA LEU A 480 8.09 13.94 -12.30
C LEU A 480 9.25 14.92 -12.19
N ILE A 481 9.33 15.83 -13.14
CA ILE A 481 10.19 17.00 -13.01
C ILE A 481 9.36 18.14 -12.45
N HIS A 482 9.86 18.76 -11.38
CA HIS A 482 9.25 19.86 -10.66
C HIS A 482 10.21 21.03 -10.59
N LEU A 483 9.77 22.20 -11.03
CA LEU A 483 10.49 23.45 -10.80
C LEU A 483 10.27 23.86 -9.34
N MET A 484 11.33 23.99 -8.55
CA MET A 484 11.19 24.27 -7.12
C MET A 484 10.78 25.73 -6.85
N LYS A 485 10.00 26.00 -5.79
CA LYS A 485 9.56 27.39 -5.49
C LYS A 485 10.70 28.34 -5.12
N HIS A 486 11.74 27.81 -4.51
CA HIS A 486 12.91 28.57 -4.10
C HIS A 486 13.97 28.35 -5.19
N GLN A 487 13.99 29.29 -6.14
CA GLN A 487 15.02 29.35 -7.17
C GLN A 487 16.27 30.02 -6.58
N PRO A 488 17.48 29.65 -7.03
CA PRO A 488 18.69 30.40 -6.70
C PRO A 488 18.47 31.88 -7.05
N ALA A 489 19.01 32.79 -6.23
CA ALA A 489 18.99 34.21 -6.57
C ALA A 489 19.61 34.38 -7.96
N PRO A 490 19.03 35.20 -8.87
CA PRO A 490 19.55 35.34 -10.23
C PRO A 490 21.02 35.73 -10.14
N SER A 491 21.86 34.80 -10.56
CA SER A 491 23.28 35.02 -10.71
C SER A 491 23.45 36.10 -11.78
N ALA A 492 24.14 37.18 -11.40
CA ALA A 492 24.66 38.11 -12.39
C ALA A 492 25.61 37.32 -13.31
N GLU A 493 25.50 37.57 -14.61
CA GLU A 493 26.18 36.94 -15.74
C GLU A 493 27.52 36.23 -15.44
N PRO A 494 27.80 35.06 -16.05
CA PRO A 494 29.04 34.34 -15.78
C PRO A 494 30.24 35.02 -16.46
N ALA A 495 31.26 35.30 -15.67
CA ALA A 495 32.63 35.51 -16.17
C ALA A 495 33.36 34.15 -16.23
N PRO A 496 34.33 33.97 -17.14
CA PRO A 496 34.83 32.65 -17.57
C PRO A 496 35.69 31.93 -16.51
N SER A 497 35.86 30.63 -16.77
CA SER A 497 36.43 29.54 -15.97
C SER A 497 37.83 29.74 -15.34
N PRO A 498 38.17 28.91 -14.33
CA PRO A 498 39.23 29.21 -13.37
C PRO A 498 40.62 28.79 -13.84
N GLN A 499 41.48 29.79 -14.05
CA GLN A 499 42.92 29.67 -13.89
C GLN A 499 43.39 30.92 -13.12
N GLU A 500 44.17 30.70 -12.06
CA GLU A 500 44.77 31.71 -11.16
C GLU A 500 43.76 32.26 -10.10
N ALA A 501 44.02 32.37 -8.79
CA ALA A 501 45.25 32.40 -8.04
C ALA A 501 45.01 32.04 -6.56
N VAL A 502 46.06 31.49 -5.97
CA VAL A 502 46.33 31.24 -4.54
C VAL A 502 46.47 32.53 -3.70
N SER A 503 46.06 32.44 -2.42
CA SER A 503 46.85 32.83 -1.22
C SER A 503 46.18 33.76 -0.17
N ALA A 504 46.48 33.41 1.10
CA ALA A 504 46.53 34.20 2.35
C ALA A 504 45.22 34.54 3.12
N ALA A 505 45.15 34.62 4.46
CA ALA A 505 45.78 33.99 5.64
C ALA A 505 45.26 34.75 6.90
N SER A 506 45.00 34.03 8.01
CA SER A 506 45.18 34.44 9.45
C SER A 506 44.30 35.58 10.07
N ALA A 507 43.90 35.67 11.36
CA ALA A 507 43.78 34.82 12.56
C ALA A 507 43.17 35.66 13.75
N ALA A 508 42.28 35.05 14.57
CA ALA A 508 42.07 35.17 16.06
C ALA A 508 41.78 36.52 16.79
N PRO A 509 41.35 36.57 18.09
CA PRO A 509 40.68 35.58 19.00
C PRO A 509 39.46 36.13 19.84
N ALA A 510 38.84 35.25 20.65
CA ALA A 510 37.71 35.46 21.59
C ALA A 510 38.12 35.77 23.07
N PRO A 511 37.15 35.96 24.00
CA PRO A 511 37.22 35.31 25.33
C PRO A 511 35.90 34.68 25.87
N SER A 512 36.09 33.75 26.81
CA SER A 512 35.24 32.70 27.46
C SER A 512 34.26 33.21 28.56
N ALA A 513 33.38 32.48 29.29
CA ALA A 513 33.18 31.06 29.69
C ALA A 513 31.73 30.91 30.32
N LYS A 514 31.06 29.75 30.44
CA LYS A 514 31.25 28.65 31.43
C LYS A 514 30.30 27.44 31.15
N THR A 515 30.66 26.29 31.74
CA THR A 515 30.54 24.90 31.23
C THR A 515 29.46 24.02 31.91
N LEU A 516 28.93 23.03 31.16
CA LEU A 516 28.24 21.79 31.58
C LEU A 516 29.13 20.55 31.23
N PRO A 517 28.89 19.34 31.78
CA PRO A 517 29.90 18.29 31.95
C PRO A 517 30.24 17.47 30.69
N ASP A 518 31.42 16.86 30.78
CA ASP A 518 32.27 16.23 29.77
C ASP A 518 31.70 14.91 29.20
N THR A 519 31.55 14.83 27.87
CA THR A 519 31.38 13.58 27.11
C THR A 519 32.30 13.58 25.90
N THR A 520 33.59 13.33 26.13
CA THR A 520 34.49 12.91 25.07
C THR A 520 34.12 11.48 24.64
N ASP A 521 33.51 11.33 23.46
CA ASP A 521 34.03 10.52 22.34
C ASP A 521 32.91 10.20 21.33
N VAL A 522 32.47 11.18 20.53
CA VAL A 522 31.86 10.93 19.20
C VAL A 522 32.10 12.15 18.30
N SER A 523 33.07 12.05 17.39
CA SER A 523 33.22 12.98 16.27
C SER A 523 33.05 12.18 14.97
N SER A 524 31.92 12.34 14.30
CA SER A 524 31.89 12.86 12.92
C SER A 524 30.48 12.81 12.31
N ALA A 525 30.20 13.87 11.54
CA ALA A 525 29.28 13.92 10.41
C ALA A 525 27.77 14.04 10.66
N VAL A 526 27.32 15.27 10.94
CA VAL A 526 26.18 15.87 10.21
C VAL A 526 26.36 17.39 10.17
N ALA A 527 26.87 17.90 9.04
CA ALA A 527 26.60 19.27 8.62
C ALA A 527 25.48 19.17 7.58
N ALA A 528 24.25 19.49 7.99
CA ALA A 528 23.08 19.51 7.13
C ALA A 528 22.24 20.76 7.42
N ASP A 529 21.95 21.51 6.36
CA ASP A 529 21.03 22.65 6.21
C ASP A 529 20.40 23.21 7.49
N ALA A 530 21.08 24.21 8.05
CA ALA A 530 20.46 25.17 8.94
C ALA A 530 19.46 26.04 8.16
N THR A 531 18.25 26.21 8.68
CA THR A 531 17.34 27.29 8.26
C THR A 531 17.97 28.67 8.53
N GLU A 532 17.36 29.78 8.08
CA GLU A 532 17.79 31.17 8.44
C GLU A 532 18.05 31.36 9.95
N ASN A 533 17.43 30.51 10.78
CA ASN A 533 17.56 30.49 12.24
C ASN A 533 18.51 29.42 12.79
N GLY A 534 19.39 28.80 11.99
CA GLY A 534 20.39 27.86 12.51
C GLY A 534 19.87 26.49 12.96
N MET A 535 18.56 26.25 12.87
CA MET A 535 17.89 25.03 13.36
C MET A 535 17.58 24.07 12.19
N PRO A 536 17.74 22.74 12.36
CA PRO A 536 17.42 21.77 11.32
C PRO A 536 15.90 21.59 11.18
N GLN A 537 15.42 21.22 10.00
CA GLN A 537 14.03 20.81 9.82
C GLN A 537 13.87 19.33 10.18
N VAL A 538 12.92 19.00 11.05
CA VAL A 538 12.71 17.62 11.54
C VAL A 538 11.30 17.12 11.24
N GLU A 539 11.21 15.94 10.61
CA GLU A 539 9.94 15.21 10.45
C GLU A 539 9.70 14.24 11.61
N PRO A 540 8.46 14.08 12.10
CA PRO A 540 8.20 13.19 13.21
C PRO A 540 8.54 11.72 12.90
N MET A 541 9.13 11.02 13.87
CA MET A 541 9.30 9.57 13.87
C MET A 541 7.95 8.85 14.03
N LEU A 542 7.76 7.72 13.35
CA LEU A 542 6.48 6.99 13.37
C LEU A 542 6.58 5.67 14.14
N ALA A 543 5.63 5.42 15.04
CA ALA A 543 5.53 4.16 15.77
C ALA A 543 4.95 3.01 14.93
N THR A 544 5.38 1.78 15.22
CA THR A 544 4.81 0.53 14.69
C THR A 544 3.63 0.08 15.55
N LEU A 545 2.53 -0.39 14.94
CA LEU A 545 1.44 -1.02 15.70
C LEU A 545 1.90 -2.40 16.16
N GLY A 546 1.83 -2.68 17.45
CA GLY A 546 2.24 -3.97 18.01
C GLY A 546 1.23 -4.55 18.98
N THR A 547 1.59 -5.69 19.53
CA THR A 547 0.90 -6.47 20.55
C THR A 547 1.84 -6.69 21.74
N ARG A 548 1.31 -7.27 22.81
CA ARG A 548 2.10 -7.65 23.98
C ARG A 548 3.33 -8.51 23.64
N ALA A 549 3.23 -9.36 22.61
CA ALA A 549 4.34 -10.23 22.19
C ALA A 549 5.50 -9.47 21.54
N ASP A 550 5.26 -8.24 21.07
CA ASP A 550 6.28 -7.41 20.41
C ASP A 550 7.13 -6.60 21.40
N VAL A 551 6.70 -6.52 22.66
CA VAL A 551 7.44 -5.91 23.78
C VAL A 551 7.94 -7.06 24.65
N ASN A 552 9.18 -7.48 24.40
CA ASN A 552 9.88 -8.45 25.21
C ASN A 552 10.75 -7.72 26.23
N ASN A 553 10.86 -8.28 27.45
CA ASN A 553 11.70 -7.75 28.52
C ASN A 553 11.40 -6.28 28.88
N ASP A 554 10.44 -6.06 29.78
CA ASP A 554 9.93 -4.73 30.16
C ASP A 554 11.03 -3.72 30.55
N GLU A 555 12.18 -4.18 31.08
CA GLU A 555 13.31 -3.33 31.44
C GLU A 555 13.96 -2.62 30.25
N GLU A 556 13.86 -3.15 29.03
CA GLU A 556 14.39 -2.53 27.80
C GLU A 556 13.52 -1.37 27.30
N TRP A 557 12.32 -1.22 27.85
CA TRP A 557 11.30 -0.31 27.37
C TRP A 557 10.97 0.74 28.43
N ALA A 558 10.62 1.92 27.94
CA ALA A 558 9.91 2.94 28.68
C ALA A 558 8.49 3.02 28.15
N PHE A 559 7.52 3.18 29.04
CA PHE A 559 6.12 3.24 28.67
C PHE A 559 5.59 4.65 28.88
N GLU A 560 5.00 5.22 27.84
CA GLU A 560 4.29 6.49 27.93
C GLU A 560 2.82 6.30 27.62
N MET A 561 1.99 7.17 28.17
CA MET A 561 0.57 7.19 27.80
C MET A 561 0.38 7.57 26.34
N LYS A 562 -0.43 6.79 25.62
CA LYS A 562 -0.81 7.13 24.27
C LYS A 562 -1.97 8.13 24.30
N TRP A 563 -1.67 9.34 23.88
CA TRP A 563 -2.65 10.41 23.68
C TRP A 563 -3.36 10.29 22.34
N ASP A 564 -4.61 10.76 22.29
CA ASP A 564 -5.41 10.91 21.07
C ASP A 564 -5.57 12.40 20.76
N GLY A 565 -4.85 12.87 19.74
CA GLY A 565 -4.65 14.30 19.49
C GLY A 565 -4.10 14.60 18.10
N VAL A 566 -3.50 15.79 17.97
CA VAL A 566 -2.80 16.23 16.75
C VAL A 566 -1.31 16.31 17.02
N ARG A 567 -0.53 15.46 16.35
CA ARG A 567 0.93 15.46 16.40
C ARG A 567 1.54 16.80 15.97
N ALA A 568 2.47 17.33 16.76
CA ALA A 568 3.20 18.56 16.48
C ALA A 568 4.71 18.39 16.72
N VAL A 569 5.53 18.72 15.71
CA VAL A 569 6.93 19.09 15.89
C VAL A 569 6.95 20.57 16.24
N VAL A 570 7.69 20.93 17.28
CA VAL A 570 7.60 22.25 17.89
C VAL A 570 8.97 22.91 17.86
N ASP A 571 9.09 23.95 17.04
CA ASP A 571 10.29 24.77 16.98
C ASP A 571 10.11 25.94 17.96
N VAL A 572 11.05 26.11 18.88
CA VAL A 572 11.08 27.22 19.83
C VAL A 572 12.29 28.08 19.53
N THR A 573 12.08 29.38 19.38
CA THR A 573 13.13 30.39 19.18
C THR A 573 12.90 31.58 20.12
N PRO A 574 13.86 32.52 20.27
CA PRO A 574 13.64 33.73 21.06
C PRO A 574 12.41 34.55 20.62
N GLU A 575 12.01 34.44 19.35
CA GLU A 575 10.87 35.15 18.76
C GLU A 575 9.51 34.49 19.06
N GLY A 576 9.48 33.21 19.43
CA GLY A 576 8.25 32.50 19.78
C GLY A 576 8.28 31.00 19.49
N VAL A 577 7.08 30.43 19.37
CA VAL A 577 6.87 28.99 19.14
C VAL A 577 6.24 28.78 17.76
N ARG A 578 6.73 27.79 17.03
CA ARG A 578 6.15 27.34 15.76
C ARG A 578 5.72 25.88 15.87
N LEU A 579 4.50 25.58 15.46
CA LEU A 579 3.89 24.26 15.52
C LEU A 579 3.74 23.69 14.11
N ILE A 580 4.43 22.59 13.84
CA ILE A 580 4.43 21.89 12.55
C ILE A 580 3.68 20.57 12.68
N SER A 581 2.63 20.40 11.89
CA SER A 581 1.87 19.15 11.83
C SER A 581 2.74 17.99 11.32
N ARG A 582 2.26 16.77 11.53
CA ARG A 582 2.84 15.55 10.94
C ARG A 582 3.13 15.64 9.43
N ASN A 583 2.35 16.41 8.68
CA ASN A 583 2.48 16.52 7.21
C ASN A 583 3.21 17.81 6.79
N GLY A 584 3.92 18.48 7.71
CA GLY A 584 4.70 19.69 7.42
C GLY A 584 3.91 21.00 7.42
N ASN A 585 2.59 20.97 7.62
CA ASN A 585 1.78 22.21 7.68
C ASN A 585 2.02 22.98 8.98
N ASP A 586 2.21 24.29 8.87
CA ASP A 586 2.24 25.20 10.01
C ASP A 586 0.83 25.38 10.60
N MET A 587 0.67 25.05 11.87
CA MET A 587 -0.58 25.17 12.62
C MET A 587 -0.52 26.21 13.74
N THR A 588 0.56 26.99 13.81
CA THR A 588 0.85 27.91 14.92
C THR A 588 -0.32 28.87 15.18
N ALA A 589 -0.87 29.45 14.12
CA ALA A 589 -1.98 30.40 14.22
C ALA A 589 -3.23 29.79 14.85
N ALA A 590 -3.47 28.49 14.68
CA ALA A 590 -4.66 27.81 15.20
C ALA A 590 -4.59 27.50 16.70
N TYR A 591 -3.41 27.61 17.32
CA TYR A 591 -3.16 27.30 18.74
C TYR A 591 -2.35 28.39 19.44
N PRO A 592 -2.86 29.64 19.51
CA PRO A 592 -2.13 30.77 20.08
C PRO A 592 -1.78 30.59 21.57
N GLU A 593 -2.56 29.82 22.32
CA GLU A 593 -2.27 29.54 23.73
C GLU A 593 -0.96 28.75 23.95
N LEU A 594 -0.51 28.00 22.95
CA LEU A 594 0.71 27.17 23.04
C LEU A 594 2.01 27.97 22.89
N GLN A 595 1.92 29.27 22.60
CA GLN A 595 3.07 30.19 22.67
C GLN A 595 3.67 30.26 24.08
N GLU A 596 2.87 29.90 25.09
CA GLU A 596 3.30 29.71 26.48
C GLU A 596 4.58 28.85 26.60
N LEU A 597 4.78 27.85 25.72
CA LEU A 597 5.98 26.99 25.78
C LEU A 597 7.29 27.79 25.77
N ARG A 598 7.33 28.97 25.14
CA ARG A 598 8.57 29.75 25.12
C ARG A 598 9.05 30.12 26.51
N SER A 599 8.15 30.50 27.42
CA SER A 599 8.51 30.88 28.80
C SER A 599 8.87 29.70 29.69
N HIS A 600 8.53 28.48 29.28
CA HIS A 600 8.78 27.24 30.03
C HIS A 600 10.02 26.48 29.55
N LEU A 601 10.60 26.87 28.41
CA LEU A 601 11.83 26.29 27.90
C LEU A 601 13.06 26.96 28.53
N ASN A 602 13.83 26.20 29.30
CA ASN A 602 15.17 26.51 29.74
C ASN A 602 16.18 26.23 28.61
N GLY A 603 16.25 27.17 27.68
CA GLY A 603 17.08 27.15 26.48
C GLY A 603 16.75 28.33 25.58
N GLU A 604 17.62 28.65 24.62
CA GLU A 604 17.36 29.70 23.64
C GLU A 604 16.56 29.18 22.45
N ARG A 605 16.90 27.97 21.97
CA ARG A 605 16.32 27.34 20.80
C ARG A 605 16.17 25.84 21.00
N ALA A 606 15.02 25.28 20.62
CA ALA A 606 14.76 23.84 20.75
C ALA A 606 13.83 23.31 19.66
N ILE A 607 13.98 22.03 19.34
CA ILE A 607 13.01 21.26 18.54
C ILE A 607 12.47 20.13 19.40
N LEU A 608 11.17 20.14 19.65
CA LEU A 608 10.48 19.16 20.48
C LEU A 608 9.45 18.38 19.68
N ASP A 609 9.08 17.20 20.17
CA ASP A 609 8.03 16.37 19.60
C ASP A 609 6.92 16.15 20.64
N GLY A 610 5.69 16.46 20.24
CA GLY A 610 4.55 16.48 21.14
C GLY A 610 3.21 16.16 20.47
N GLU A 611 2.17 16.03 21.28
CA GLU A 611 0.79 15.84 20.84
C GLU A 611 -0.10 16.93 21.43
N ILE A 612 -0.88 17.61 20.59
CA ILE A 612 -1.88 18.59 21.04
C ILE A 612 -3.17 17.84 21.36
N VAL A 613 -3.64 17.95 22.59
CA VAL A 613 -4.83 17.26 23.10
C VAL A 613 -5.87 18.26 23.63
N ALA A 614 -7.14 17.92 23.56
CA ALA A 614 -8.20 18.62 24.29
C ALA A 614 -8.76 17.68 25.34
N VAL A 615 -9.03 18.20 26.55
CA VAL A 615 -9.62 17.43 27.64
C VAL A 615 -11.08 17.81 27.85
N ASN A 616 -11.90 16.83 28.25
CA ASN A 616 -13.29 17.04 28.60
C ASN A 616 -13.43 17.50 30.07
N LYS A 617 -14.67 17.77 30.51
CA LYS A 617 -14.97 18.23 31.88
C LYS A 617 -14.57 17.25 32.99
N ALA A 618 -14.30 15.99 32.65
CA ALA A 618 -13.82 14.97 33.58
C ALA A 618 -12.28 14.82 33.54
N GLY A 619 -11.57 15.72 32.85
CA GLY A 619 -10.12 15.71 32.73
C GLY A 619 -9.55 14.68 31.75
N ARG A 620 -10.39 14.05 30.91
CA ARG A 620 -9.95 13.01 29.97
C ARG A 620 -9.76 13.55 28.55
N PRO A 621 -8.73 13.12 27.79
CA PRO A 621 -8.57 13.48 26.39
C PRO A 621 -9.79 13.11 25.55
N ASP A 622 -10.22 14.02 24.67
CA ASP A 622 -11.33 13.81 23.75
C ASP A 622 -11.02 14.49 22.39
N PHE A 623 -10.66 13.67 21.40
CA PHE A 623 -10.36 14.15 20.05
C PHE A 623 -11.56 14.86 19.39
N GLY A 624 -12.79 14.51 19.76
CA GLY A 624 -14.00 15.16 19.25
C GLY A 624 -14.04 16.65 19.56
N LEU A 625 -13.43 17.07 20.67
CA LEU A 625 -13.32 18.47 21.06
C LEU A 625 -12.29 19.24 20.21
N LEU A 626 -11.28 18.57 19.63
CA LEU A 626 -10.29 19.19 18.77
C LEU A 626 -10.79 19.47 17.35
N GLN A 627 -11.74 18.69 16.83
CA GLN A 627 -12.20 18.83 15.43
C GLN A 627 -12.62 20.24 15.03
N PRO A 628 -13.41 20.99 15.84
CA PRO A 628 -13.81 22.35 15.51
C PRO A 628 -12.66 23.37 15.53
N ARG A 629 -11.50 23.01 16.08
CA ARG A 629 -10.30 23.84 16.09
C ARG A 629 -9.44 23.67 14.84
N MET A 630 -9.57 22.53 14.17
CA MET A 630 -8.75 22.20 13.01
C MET A 630 -9.14 23.10 11.82
N HIS A 631 -8.14 23.59 11.08
CA HIS A 631 -8.29 24.40 9.86
C HIS A 631 -8.92 25.79 10.04
N LEU A 632 -9.03 26.30 11.27
CA LEU A 632 -9.41 27.70 11.48
C LEU A 632 -8.31 28.64 11.00
N THR A 633 -8.67 29.63 10.19
CA THR A 633 -7.74 30.62 9.63
C THR A 633 -8.06 32.05 10.06
N LYS A 634 -9.27 32.32 10.58
CA LYS A 634 -9.70 33.66 11.00
C LYS A 634 -9.45 33.86 12.49
N ARG A 635 -8.69 34.91 12.82
CA ARG A 635 -8.30 35.25 14.20
C ARG A 635 -9.45 35.25 15.22
N ARG A 636 -10.58 35.89 14.89
CA ARG A 636 -11.74 35.96 15.81
C ARG A 636 -12.38 34.59 16.08
N GLU A 637 -12.41 33.70 15.09
CA GLU A 637 -12.93 32.34 15.23
C GLU A 637 -11.96 31.49 16.06
N ILE A 638 -10.66 31.68 15.88
CA ILE A 638 -9.59 31.03 16.66
C ILE A 638 -9.67 31.44 18.13
N GLU A 639 -9.73 32.73 18.44
CA GLU A 639 -9.83 33.24 19.82
C GLU A 639 -11.09 32.71 20.53
N ALA A 640 -12.24 32.69 19.84
CA ALA A 640 -13.47 32.14 20.39
C ALA A 640 -13.41 30.62 20.60
N ALA A 641 -12.76 29.88 19.69
CA ALA A 641 -12.56 28.44 19.81
C ALA A 641 -11.59 28.10 20.95
N ALA A 642 -10.52 28.88 21.14
CA ALA A 642 -9.56 28.71 22.22
C ALA A 642 -10.19 28.89 23.60
N ALA A 643 -11.01 29.94 23.78
CA ALA A 643 -11.73 30.15 25.03
C ALA A 643 -12.76 29.04 25.34
N ARG A 644 -13.38 28.45 24.29
CA ARG A 644 -14.39 27.39 24.46
C ARG A 644 -13.76 26.01 24.68
N THR A 645 -12.61 25.76 24.06
CA THR A 645 -11.95 24.46 24.05
C THR A 645 -10.45 24.68 24.19
N PRO A 646 -9.97 24.87 25.43
CA PRO A 646 -8.54 24.94 25.71
C PRO A 646 -7.87 23.61 25.33
N VAL A 647 -6.63 23.69 24.87
CA VAL A 647 -5.82 22.53 24.51
C VAL A 647 -4.56 22.46 25.38
N HIS A 648 -3.96 21.28 25.46
CA HIS A 648 -2.66 21.07 26.10
C HIS A 648 -1.70 20.44 25.09
N LEU A 649 -0.44 20.85 25.11
CA LEU A 649 0.66 20.26 24.38
C LEU A 649 1.39 19.26 25.29
N MET A 650 1.26 17.98 24.97
CA MET A 650 1.91 16.87 25.66
C MET A 650 3.24 16.58 24.98
N LEU A 651 4.34 17.08 25.54
CA LEU A 651 5.70 16.88 25.04
C LEU A 651 6.26 15.53 25.52
N PHE A 652 6.89 14.78 24.62
CA PHE A 652 7.44 13.46 24.95
C PHE A 652 8.80 13.16 24.31
N ASP A 653 9.37 14.07 23.52
CA ASP A 653 10.76 13.95 23.05
C ASP A 653 11.38 15.34 22.80
N LEU A 654 12.70 15.43 22.93
CA LEU A 654 13.51 16.61 22.63
C LEU A 654 14.58 16.21 21.61
N LEU A 655 14.54 16.84 20.44
CA LEU A 655 15.29 16.40 19.26
C LEU A 655 16.55 17.25 19.05
N TRP A 656 16.49 18.51 19.45
CA TRP A 656 17.58 19.47 19.29
C TRP A 656 17.48 20.56 20.37
N LEU A 657 18.62 20.98 20.91
CA LEU A 657 18.70 22.05 21.94
C LEU A 657 19.99 22.85 21.77
N ASP A 658 19.87 24.17 21.63
CA ASP A 658 20.97 25.15 21.65
C ASP A 658 22.22 24.74 20.84
N GLY A 659 22.02 24.35 19.58
CA GLY A 659 23.09 23.96 18.66
C GLY A 659 23.36 22.46 18.57
N ASN A 660 22.81 21.67 19.49
CA ASN A 660 23.13 20.26 19.62
C ASN A 660 21.97 19.38 19.15
N SER A 661 22.25 18.49 18.18
CA SER A 661 21.33 17.40 17.84
C SER A 661 21.34 16.36 18.95
N LEU A 662 20.16 16.02 19.45
CA LEU A 662 19.98 14.96 20.45
C LEU A 662 19.46 13.66 19.82
N MET A 663 19.09 13.67 18.53
CA MET A 663 18.39 12.57 17.86
C MET A 663 19.14 11.23 17.89
N ASP A 664 20.48 11.26 17.89
CA ASP A 664 21.33 10.07 17.96
C ASP A 664 21.55 9.55 19.39
N LEU A 665 21.14 10.32 20.42
CA LEU A 665 21.20 9.86 21.80
C LEU A 665 20.11 8.80 22.06
N PRO A 666 20.36 7.84 22.97
CA PRO A 666 19.34 6.97 23.53
C PRO A 666 18.09 7.73 24.02
N TYR A 667 16.91 7.14 23.85
CA TYR A 667 15.65 7.72 24.33
C TYR A 667 15.72 8.14 25.80
N THR A 668 16.32 7.33 26.68
CA THR A 668 16.44 7.68 28.12
C THR A 668 17.17 9.01 28.32
N GLN A 669 18.27 9.24 27.58
CA GLN A 669 19.04 10.49 27.70
C GLN A 669 18.26 11.67 27.14
N ARG A 670 17.62 11.53 25.96
CA ARG A 670 16.77 12.60 25.41
C ARG A 670 15.64 12.96 26.35
N ARG A 671 15.06 11.95 27.03
CA ARG A 671 13.98 12.11 27.99
C ARG A 671 14.42 12.86 29.25
N GLU A 672 15.58 12.51 29.81
CA GLU A 672 16.16 13.24 30.95
C GLU A 672 16.46 14.71 30.59
N ILE A 673 16.98 14.96 29.38
CA ILE A 673 17.25 16.33 28.91
C ILE A 673 15.93 17.09 28.70
N LEU A 674 14.89 16.46 28.14
CA LEU A 674 13.56 17.07 27.99
C LEU A 674 12.99 17.54 29.34
N GLU A 675 13.08 16.70 30.37
CA GLU A 675 12.57 17.00 31.71
C GLU A 675 13.35 18.12 32.42
N GLN A 676 14.61 18.33 32.06
CA GLN A 676 15.43 19.43 32.57
C GLN A 676 15.25 20.72 31.75
N ALA A 677 14.98 20.59 30.45
CA ALA A 677 14.88 21.69 29.52
C ALA A 677 13.49 22.35 29.54
N VAL A 678 12.43 21.64 29.96
CA VAL A 678 11.07 22.18 29.97
C VAL A 678 10.48 22.09 31.37
N GLU A 679 10.22 23.25 31.97
CA GLU A 679 9.47 23.35 33.22
C GLU A 679 7.96 23.22 32.93
N PRO A 680 7.23 22.21 33.44
CA PRO A 680 5.80 22.09 33.17
C PRO A 680 5.01 23.26 33.77
N ALA A 681 3.99 23.72 33.05
CA ALA A 681 3.23 24.92 33.38
C ALA A 681 2.24 24.75 34.57
N GLY A 682 2.37 23.69 35.36
CA GLY A 682 1.41 23.29 36.40
C GLY A 682 0.08 22.77 35.81
N ASP A 683 -0.86 22.42 36.69
CA ASP A 683 -2.13 21.77 36.30
C ASP A 683 -3.04 22.65 35.41
N ASP A 684 -2.93 23.98 35.54
CA ASP A 684 -3.73 24.95 34.78
C ASP A 684 -3.05 25.42 33.49
N GLY A 685 -1.82 24.98 33.21
CA GLY A 685 -1.02 25.42 32.08
C GLY A 685 -1.21 24.57 30.81
N HIS A 686 -0.89 25.15 29.66
CA HIS A 686 -1.11 24.50 28.37
C HIS A 686 0.05 23.59 27.94
N VAL A 687 1.19 23.61 28.64
CA VAL A 687 2.39 22.86 28.29
C VAL A 687 2.69 21.82 29.36
N GLN A 688 2.76 20.56 28.94
CA GLN A 688 2.90 19.41 29.83
C GLN A 688 4.02 18.50 29.34
N VAL A 689 4.76 17.89 30.27
CA VAL A 689 5.74 16.83 30.00
C VAL A 689 5.30 15.59 30.78
N PRO A 690 4.35 14.78 30.24
CA PRO A 690 3.84 13.63 30.96
C PRO A 690 4.95 12.62 31.26
N PRO A 691 4.99 12.00 32.45
CA PRO A 691 6.09 11.12 32.85
C PRO A 691 6.16 9.86 31.97
N ALA A 692 7.38 9.37 31.76
CA ALA A 692 7.58 7.98 31.35
C ALA A 692 7.33 7.08 32.57
N LEU A 693 6.45 6.11 32.44
CA LEU A 693 6.04 5.21 33.53
C LEU A 693 7.15 4.18 33.78
N GLU A 694 7.60 4.10 35.02
CA GLU A 694 8.45 3.01 35.52
C GLU A 694 7.60 1.83 35.98
N LEU A 695 6.80 1.31 35.05
CA LEU A 695 5.86 0.22 35.29
C LEU A 695 6.18 -0.95 34.38
N SER A 696 5.69 -2.14 34.75
CA SER A 696 5.62 -3.24 33.79
C SER A 696 4.70 -2.84 32.63
N MET A 697 4.84 -3.50 31.49
CA MET A 697 3.95 -3.27 30.35
C MET A 697 2.48 -3.46 30.73
N ASP A 698 2.19 -4.46 31.56
CA ASP A 698 0.83 -4.77 32.00
C ASP A 698 0.25 -3.67 32.86
N ASP A 699 1.02 -3.23 33.86
CA ASP A 699 0.60 -2.15 34.76
C ASP A 699 0.44 -0.84 33.98
N ALA A 700 1.28 -0.58 32.97
CA ALA A 700 1.14 0.59 32.09
C ALA A 700 -0.13 0.51 31.24
N VAL A 701 -0.46 -0.66 30.69
CA VAL A 701 -1.69 -0.87 29.92
C VAL A 701 -2.92 -0.80 30.82
N GLU A 702 -2.85 -1.32 32.04
CA GLU A 702 -3.92 -1.24 33.04
C GLU A 702 -4.15 0.22 33.47
N ALA A 703 -3.10 0.95 33.82
CA ALA A 703 -3.19 2.38 34.14
C ALA A 703 -3.77 3.20 32.96
N SER A 704 -3.39 2.87 31.73
CA SER A 704 -3.94 3.50 30.53
C SER A 704 -5.46 3.26 30.40
N LYS A 705 -5.95 2.07 30.76
CA LYS A 705 -7.39 1.73 30.76
C LYS A 705 -8.14 2.46 31.86
N GLU A 706 -7.62 2.48 33.08
CA GLU A 706 -8.23 3.18 34.22
C GLU A 706 -8.41 4.69 33.95
N LEU A 707 -7.41 5.28 33.31
CA LEU A 707 -7.44 6.70 32.88
C LEU A 707 -8.31 6.94 31.63
N GLY A 708 -8.79 5.88 30.97
CA GLY A 708 -9.63 5.95 29.78
C GLY A 708 -8.90 6.46 28.54
N LEU A 709 -7.61 6.14 28.41
CA LEU A 709 -6.73 6.59 27.33
C LEU A 709 -6.71 5.61 26.13
N GLU A 710 -6.17 6.02 24.98
CA GLU A 710 -6.16 5.20 23.76
C GLU A 710 -5.26 3.96 23.90
N GLY A 711 -4.26 4.01 24.78
CA GLY A 711 -3.31 2.93 24.99
C GLY A 711 -1.98 3.41 25.53
N VAL A 712 -0.92 2.68 25.19
CA VAL A 712 0.45 2.91 25.66
C VAL A 712 1.40 3.00 24.46
N MET A 713 2.37 3.88 24.56
CA MET A 713 3.53 4.00 23.69
C MET A 713 4.73 3.35 24.38
N ALA A 714 5.16 2.19 23.91
CA ALA A 714 6.40 1.55 24.35
C ALA A 714 7.56 2.07 23.50
N LYS A 715 8.56 2.68 24.14
CA LYS A 715 9.77 3.22 23.49
C LYS A 715 11.00 2.48 24.01
N ARG A 716 11.85 1.93 23.13
CA ARG A 716 13.10 1.29 23.54
C ARG A 716 14.00 2.33 24.20
N ARG A 717 14.48 2.03 25.41
CA ARG A 717 15.34 2.93 26.21
C ARG A 717 16.62 3.34 25.48
N ASN A 718 17.23 2.40 24.77
CA ASN A 718 18.42 2.63 23.94
C ASN A 718 18.11 3.06 22.50
N GLY A 719 16.84 3.30 22.15
CA GLY A 719 16.44 3.66 20.80
C GLY A 719 16.75 5.12 20.46
N THR A 720 17.39 5.34 19.31
CA THR A 720 17.58 6.67 18.73
C THR A 720 16.29 7.19 18.08
N TYR A 721 16.22 8.50 17.84
CA TYR A 721 15.14 9.12 17.09
C TYR A 721 15.42 9.02 15.59
N SER A 722 14.45 8.57 14.80
CA SER A 722 14.61 8.40 13.34
C SER A 722 13.60 9.27 12.59
N PRO A 723 13.97 10.52 12.24
CA PRO A 723 13.07 11.47 11.59
C PRO A 723 12.44 10.90 10.31
N GLY A 724 11.12 11.11 10.15
CA GLY A 724 10.34 10.68 8.98
C GLY A 724 10.19 9.17 8.79
N ARG A 725 10.84 8.34 9.62
CA ARG A 725 10.84 6.88 9.48
C ARG A 725 9.89 6.21 10.45
N ARG A 726 9.29 5.10 10.02
CA ARG A 726 8.61 4.16 10.92
C ARG A 726 9.63 3.23 11.57
N SER A 727 9.59 3.10 12.89
CA SER A 727 10.55 2.30 13.65
C SER A 727 9.86 1.30 14.58
N LYS A 728 10.54 0.18 14.83
CA LYS A 728 10.18 -0.79 15.87
C LYS A 728 10.69 -0.39 17.26
N SER A 729 11.56 0.62 17.35
CA SER A 729 11.97 1.20 18.63
C SER A 729 10.81 1.92 19.32
N TRP A 730 9.75 2.28 18.57
CA TRP A 730 8.50 2.79 19.11
C TRP A 730 7.35 1.86 18.72
N ILE A 731 6.71 1.25 19.70
CA ILE A 731 5.55 0.37 19.54
C ILE A 731 4.34 1.03 20.18
N LYS A 732 3.26 1.18 19.42
CA LYS A 732 1.97 1.59 19.98
C LYS A 732 1.12 0.37 20.30
N LEU A 733 0.70 0.28 21.56
CA LEU A 733 -0.23 -0.72 22.08
C LEU A 733 -1.57 -0.01 22.29
N LYS A 734 -2.64 -0.49 21.66
CA LYS A 734 -3.97 0.12 21.80
C LYS A 734 -4.78 -0.62 22.85
N ASN A 735 -5.50 0.13 23.68
CA ASN A 735 -6.50 -0.45 24.56
C ASN A 735 -7.65 -1.03 23.73
N SER A 736 -8.17 -2.16 24.19
CA SER A 736 -9.42 -2.72 23.70
C SER A 736 -10.30 -3.03 24.89
N PHE A 737 -11.45 -2.38 24.95
CA PHE A 737 -12.42 -2.57 26.02
C PHE A 737 -13.44 -3.60 25.60
N THR A 738 -14.08 -4.22 26.59
CA THR A 738 -15.18 -5.16 26.37
C THR A 738 -16.42 -4.61 27.05
N GLN A 739 -17.59 -4.92 26.51
CA GLN A 739 -18.87 -4.54 27.08
C GLN A 739 -19.88 -5.65 26.78
N GLU A 740 -20.50 -6.18 27.82
CA GLU A 740 -21.74 -6.94 27.71
C GLU A 740 -22.86 -6.01 27.26
N VAL A 741 -23.65 -6.41 26.26
CA VAL A 741 -24.67 -5.57 25.64
C VAL A 741 -25.97 -6.32 25.47
N VAL A 742 -27.07 -5.59 25.61
CA VAL A 742 -28.42 -6.08 25.31
C VAL A 742 -28.74 -5.73 23.86
N VAL A 743 -29.11 -6.74 23.07
CA VAL A 743 -29.55 -6.53 21.69
C VAL A 743 -31.00 -6.04 21.68
N VAL A 744 -31.19 -4.83 21.17
CA VAL A 744 -32.50 -4.13 21.13
C VAL A 744 -33.11 -4.09 19.73
N GLY A 745 -32.30 -4.34 18.71
CA GLY A 745 -32.74 -4.42 17.33
C GLY A 745 -31.63 -4.88 16.41
N TRP A 746 -31.92 -4.95 15.13
CA TRP A 746 -30.93 -5.17 14.10
C TRP A 746 -31.32 -4.42 12.84
N ARG A 747 -30.34 -4.10 12.00
CA ARG A 747 -30.57 -3.52 10.69
C ARG A 747 -30.22 -4.52 9.61
N PRO A 748 -31.01 -4.62 8.52
CA PRO A 748 -30.67 -5.49 7.41
C PRO A 748 -29.37 -5.04 6.74
N GLY A 749 -28.65 -5.99 6.16
CA GLY A 749 -27.54 -5.67 5.27
C GLY A 749 -28.03 -4.91 4.04
N LYS A 750 -27.11 -4.34 3.26
CA LYS A 750 -27.45 -3.73 1.96
C LYS A 750 -27.12 -4.68 0.81
N GLY A 751 -27.87 -4.62 -0.28
CA GLY A 751 -27.67 -5.45 -1.48
C GLY A 751 -27.91 -6.95 -1.21
N ASN A 752 -27.00 -7.83 -1.64
CA ASN A 752 -27.12 -9.29 -1.50
C ASN A 752 -27.17 -9.81 -0.04
N ARG A 753 -27.00 -8.93 0.95
CA ARG A 753 -27.17 -9.23 2.38
C ARG A 753 -28.44 -8.61 2.97
N ALA A 754 -29.36 -8.08 2.15
CA ALA A 754 -30.64 -7.52 2.62
C ALA A 754 -31.49 -8.51 3.40
N SER A 755 -31.36 -9.80 3.10
CA SER A 755 -32.01 -10.89 3.85
C SER A 755 -31.26 -11.31 5.13
N LYS A 756 -30.08 -10.74 5.39
CA LYS A 756 -29.21 -11.05 6.54
C LYS A 756 -29.06 -9.83 7.45
N ILE A 757 -28.61 -10.07 8.68
CA ILE A 757 -28.25 -8.98 9.61
C ILE A 757 -27.03 -8.23 9.06
N GLY A 758 -27.13 -6.91 8.95
CA GLY A 758 -26.03 -6.01 8.61
C GLY A 758 -25.35 -5.44 9.85
N SER A 759 -26.13 -5.08 10.86
CA SER A 759 -25.62 -4.65 12.17
C SER A 759 -26.63 -4.92 13.27
N LEU A 760 -26.14 -5.16 14.49
CA LEU A 760 -26.96 -5.19 15.70
C LEU A 760 -27.08 -3.79 16.30
N LEU A 761 -28.25 -3.46 16.82
CA LEU A 761 -28.49 -2.27 17.64
C LEU A 761 -28.41 -2.71 19.10
N VAL A 762 -27.55 -2.05 19.88
CA VAL A 762 -27.16 -2.52 21.21
C VAL A 762 -27.36 -1.44 22.26
N ALA A 763 -27.70 -1.87 23.46
CA ALA A 763 -27.98 -1.04 24.63
C ALA A 763 -27.35 -1.63 25.89
N VAL A 764 -27.25 -0.83 26.94
CA VAL A 764 -26.85 -1.25 28.29
C VAL A 764 -27.88 -0.76 29.30
N PRO A 765 -28.06 -1.45 30.44
CA PRO A 765 -28.93 -0.95 31.51
C PRO A 765 -28.47 0.37 32.09
N ASP A 766 -29.43 1.24 32.37
CA ASP A 766 -29.29 2.51 33.09
C ASP A 766 -30.42 2.62 34.11
N GLY A 767 -30.12 2.25 35.36
CA GLY A 767 -31.13 2.08 36.40
C GLY A 767 -32.15 0.98 36.07
N HIS A 768 -33.43 1.37 35.92
CA HIS A 768 -34.51 0.45 35.52
C HIS A 768 -34.74 0.39 34.01
N ASP A 769 -34.08 1.27 33.25
CA ASP A 769 -34.26 1.42 31.80
C ASP A 769 -33.02 0.93 31.04
N LEU A 770 -33.07 0.97 29.71
CA LEU A 770 -31.97 0.63 28.82
C LEU A 770 -31.57 1.90 28.05
N THR A 771 -30.28 2.11 27.84
CA THR A 771 -29.74 3.26 27.09
C THR A 771 -29.01 2.78 25.84
N TYR A 772 -29.32 3.39 24.69
CA TYR A 772 -28.75 3.04 23.39
C TYR A 772 -27.28 3.45 23.29
N ILE A 773 -26.40 2.50 22.98
CA ILE A 773 -24.94 2.73 22.93
C ILE A 773 -24.34 2.51 21.53
N GLY A 774 -25.18 2.37 20.51
CA GLY A 774 -24.76 2.37 19.11
C GLY A 774 -25.04 1.05 18.37
N ARG A 775 -24.33 0.88 17.25
CA ARG A 775 -24.51 -0.24 16.32
C ARG A 775 -23.23 -1.03 16.15
N VAL A 776 -23.36 -2.34 15.98
CA VAL A 776 -22.23 -3.26 15.81
C VAL A 776 -22.41 -4.07 14.53
N GLY A 777 -21.57 -3.78 13.53
CA GLY A 777 -21.58 -4.46 12.22
C GLY A 777 -20.30 -5.26 11.92
N SER A 778 -19.23 -5.04 12.68
CA SER A 778 -17.96 -5.76 12.59
C SER A 778 -17.93 -6.94 13.57
N GLY A 779 -17.12 -7.97 13.32
CA GLY A 779 -16.98 -9.14 14.22
C GLY A 779 -18.09 -10.20 14.11
N LEU A 780 -19.17 -9.93 13.36
CA LEU A 780 -20.23 -10.91 13.10
C LEU A 780 -19.79 -11.91 12.03
N SER A 781 -19.44 -13.14 12.43
CA SER A 781 -19.14 -14.23 11.48
C SER A 781 -20.42 -14.75 10.81
N GLU A 782 -20.31 -15.51 9.71
CA GLU A 782 -21.49 -16.15 9.10
C GLU A 782 -22.22 -17.09 10.08
N LYS A 783 -21.47 -17.74 10.99
CA LYS A 783 -22.02 -18.56 12.06
C LYS A 783 -22.81 -17.71 13.06
N ASP A 784 -22.31 -16.55 13.45
CA ASP A 784 -23.01 -15.62 14.34
C ASP A 784 -24.27 -15.06 13.69
N LEU A 785 -24.21 -14.68 12.41
CA LEU A 785 -25.36 -14.19 11.66
C LEU A 785 -26.50 -15.22 11.61
N ALA A 786 -26.17 -16.50 11.42
CA ALA A 786 -27.16 -17.58 11.44
C ALA A 786 -27.73 -17.81 12.85
N LEU A 787 -26.86 -17.88 13.87
CA LEU A 787 -27.23 -18.16 15.25
C LEU A 787 -28.05 -17.01 15.88
N VAL A 788 -27.54 -15.79 15.78
CA VAL A 788 -28.18 -14.57 16.29
C VAL A 788 -29.46 -14.29 15.49
N GLY A 789 -29.42 -14.39 14.16
CA GLY A 789 -30.59 -14.16 13.30
C GLY A 789 -31.75 -15.11 13.58
N GLY A 790 -31.46 -16.40 13.82
CA GLY A 790 -32.49 -17.38 14.20
C GLY A 790 -33.17 -17.03 15.53
N LYS A 791 -32.42 -16.51 16.51
CA LYS A 791 -32.96 -16.07 17.80
C LYS A 791 -33.74 -14.76 17.69
N LEU A 792 -33.21 -13.77 16.97
CA LEU A 792 -33.83 -12.45 16.81
C LEU A 792 -35.19 -12.51 16.10
N LYS A 793 -35.36 -13.40 15.10
CA LYS A 793 -36.67 -13.62 14.45
C LYS A 793 -37.78 -13.98 15.43
N LYS A 794 -37.47 -14.77 16.47
CA LYS A 794 -38.43 -15.19 17.50
C LYS A 794 -38.71 -14.10 18.54
N LEU A 795 -37.92 -13.03 18.54
CA LEU A 795 -38.00 -11.93 19.49
C LEU A 795 -38.54 -10.64 18.85
N ALA A 796 -38.97 -10.69 17.59
CA ALA A 796 -39.42 -9.52 16.85
C ALA A 796 -40.58 -8.78 17.54
N ARG A 797 -40.56 -7.44 17.49
CA ARG A 797 -41.63 -6.56 17.97
C ARG A 797 -41.86 -5.39 16.99
N LYS A 798 -43.03 -4.75 17.08
CA LYS A 798 -43.45 -3.70 16.13
C LYS A 798 -42.84 -2.32 16.41
N THR A 799 -42.62 -1.99 17.68
CA THR A 799 -42.13 -0.67 18.11
C THR A 799 -40.72 -0.78 18.68
N ALA A 800 -39.96 0.33 18.63
CA ALA A 800 -38.67 0.42 19.27
C ALA A 800 -38.81 0.10 20.78
N PRO A 801 -37.86 -0.67 21.36
CA PRO A 801 -37.83 -0.89 22.80
C PRO A 801 -37.27 0.32 23.57
N LEU A 802 -36.77 1.33 22.86
CA LEU A 802 -36.05 2.49 23.37
C LEU A 802 -36.47 3.74 22.60
N ASP A 803 -36.57 4.87 23.30
CA ASP A 803 -36.95 6.16 22.71
C ASP A 803 -35.73 7.00 22.26
N ASP A 804 -34.52 6.63 22.68
CA ASP A 804 -33.27 7.36 22.46
C ASP A 804 -32.48 6.91 21.20
N VAL A 805 -33.06 6.03 20.37
CA VAL A 805 -32.39 5.55 19.15
C VAL A 805 -32.45 6.63 18.06
N PRO A 806 -31.30 7.11 17.52
CA PRO A 806 -31.28 8.14 16.48
C PRO A 806 -32.05 7.74 15.22
N ALA A 807 -32.69 8.71 14.55
CA ALA A 807 -33.50 8.48 13.36
C ALA A 807 -32.75 7.71 12.24
N ALA A 808 -31.45 7.99 12.06
CA ALA A 808 -30.60 7.32 11.06
C ALA A 808 -30.34 5.83 11.36
N ASP A 809 -30.48 5.41 12.61
CA ASP A 809 -30.35 4.02 13.05
C ASP A 809 -31.71 3.35 13.22
N ALA A 810 -32.77 4.11 13.48
CA ALA A 810 -34.15 3.63 13.58
C ALA A 810 -34.83 3.37 12.22
N SER A 811 -34.43 4.09 11.15
CA SER A 811 -35.17 4.16 9.87
C SER A 811 -35.46 2.83 9.19
N ASP A 812 -34.57 1.84 9.32
CA ASP A 812 -34.68 0.49 8.74
C ASP A 812 -34.47 -0.60 9.79
N ALA A 813 -34.61 -0.24 11.07
CA ALA A 813 -34.42 -1.15 12.18
C ALA A 813 -35.55 -2.19 12.28
N GLN A 814 -35.15 -3.42 12.57
CA GLN A 814 -36.01 -4.52 12.96
C GLN A 814 -35.89 -4.70 14.47
N TRP A 815 -36.92 -4.30 15.20
CA TRP A 815 -36.92 -4.25 16.66
C TRP A 815 -37.11 -5.62 17.27
N VAL A 816 -36.42 -5.87 18.38
CA VAL A 816 -36.56 -7.12 19.14
C VAL A 816 -36.83 -6.85 20.62
N ARG A 817 -37.40 -7.83 21.30
CA ARG A 817 -37.51 -7.83 22.75
C ARG A 817 -36.10 -7.88 23.36
N PRO A 818 -35.75 -7.00 24.31
CA PRO A 818 -34.39 -6.85 24.82
C PRO A 818 -34.04 -7.94 25.84
N VAL A 819 -33.93 -9.19 25.36
CA VAL A 819 -33.64 -10.37 26.21
C VAL A 819 -32.36 -11.10 25.81
N LEU A 820 -31.73 -10.69 24.71
CA LEU A 820 -30.54 -11.33 24.19
C LEU A 820 -29.31 -10.54 24.61
N VAL A 821 -28.44 -11.15 25.40
CA VAL A 821 -27.15 -10.57 25.79
C VAL A 821 -26.05 -11.09 24.87
N GLY A 822 -25.17 -10.19 24.47
CA GLY A 822 -23.91 -10.53 23.82
C GLY A 822 -22.80 -9.67 24.34
N GLU A 823 -21.65 -9.77 23.70
CA GLU A 823 -20.43 -9.08 24.11
C GLU A 823 -19.80 -8.43 22.90
N VAL A 824 -19.26 -7.23 23.09
CA VAL A 824 -18.58 -6.46 22.05
C VAL A 824 -17.24 -5.99 22.56
N THR A 825 -16.22 -6.02 21.70
CA THR A 825 -15.04 -5.17 21.91
C THR A 825 -15.30 -3.79 21.34
N TYR A 826 -14.65 -2.77 21.91
CA TYR A 826 -14.68 -1.41 21.39
C TYR A 826 -13.40 -0.66 21.76
N SER A 827 -13.12 0.45 21.06
CA SER A 827 -11.90 1.23 21.29
C SER A 827 -12.06 2.30 22.36
N GLU A 828 -13.22 2.97 22.38
CA GLU A 828 -13.55 3.99 23.38
C GLU A 828 -15.06 4.25 23.42
N ARG A 829 -15.52 4.90 24.50
CA ARG A 829 -16.90 5.36 24.63
C ARG A 829 -16.93 6.89 24.46
N THR A 830 -17.70 7.37 23.49
CA THR A 830 -17.84 8.82 23.22
C THR A 830 -18.47 9.56 24.40
N GLY A 831 -18.31 10.88 24.46
CA GLY A 831 -18.99 11.72 25.47
C GLY A 831 -20.53 11.61 25.48
N THR A 832 -21.13 11.07 24.41
CA THR A 832 -22.58 10.76 24.32
C THR A 832 -22.93 9.33 24.73
N GLY A 833 -21.98 8.56 25.27
CA GLY A 833 -22.20 7.19 25.75
C GLY A 833 -22.11 6.09 24.68
N LYS A 834 -21.95 6.43 23.39
CA LYS A 834 -21.85 5.46 22.28
C LYS A 834 -20.46 4.82 22.15
N LEU A 835 -20.41 3.56 21.70
CA LEU A 835 -19.16 2.84 21.46
C LEU A 835 -18.54 3.21 20.10
N ARG A 836 -17.22 3.47 20.06
CA ARG A 836 -16.44 3.59 18.82
C ARG A 836 -15.80 2.28 18.41
N HIS A 837 -15.78 2.06 17.10
CA HIS A 837 -15.26 0.86 16.45
C HIS A 837 -15.72 -0.47 17.10
N PRO A 838 -17.00 -0.64 17.47
CA PRO A 838 -17.42 -1.84 18.16
C PRO A 838 -17.37 -3.06 17.22
N ALA A 839 -16.87 -4.18 17.74
CA ALA A 839 -16.86 -5.46 17.07
C ALA A 839 -17.49 -6.55 17.94
N TRP A 840 -18.37 -7.34 17.34
CA TRP A 840 -19.08 -8.42 18.03
C TRP A 840 -18.11 -9.54 18.44
N ARG A 841 -18.21 -9.99 19.69
CA ARG A 841 -17.44 -11.13 20.23
C ARG A 841 -18.27 -12.40 20.38
N GLY A 842 -19.59 -12.30 20.44
CA GLY A 842 -20.46 -13.45 20.57
C GLY A 842 -21.67 -13.21 21.46
N LEU A 843 -22.54 -14.21 21.54
CA LEU A 843 -23.64 -14.24 22.50
C LEU A 843 -23.15 -14.67 23.88
N ARG A 844 -23.77 -14.15 24.93
CA ARG A 844 -23.59 -14.55 26.33
C ARG A 844 -24.87 -15.22 26.83
N PRO A 845 -25.12 -16.50 26.45
CA PRO A 845 -26.35 -17.20 26.83
C PRO A 845 -26.44 -17.47 28.34
N ASP A 846 -25.31 -17.34 29.05
CA ASP A 846 -25.15 -17.42 30.49
C ASP A 846 -25.66 -16.18 31.24
N LYS A 847 -25.92 -15.06 30.54
CA LYS A 847 -26.31 -13.77 31.13
C LYS A 847 -27.73 -13.37 30.78
N LYS A 848 -28.42 -12.72 31.72
CA LYS A 848 -29.69 -12.02 31.51
C LYS A 848 -29.44 -10.53 31.32
N PRO A 849 -30.37 -9.78 30.68
CA PRO A 849 -30.25 -8.34 30.55
C PRO A 849 -30.06 -7.60 31.88
N SER A 850 -30.66 -8.11 32.96
CA SER A 850 -30.50 -7.58 34.33
C SER A 850 -29.09 -7.74 34.89
N ASP A 851 -28.29 -8.64 34.31
CA ASP A 851 -26.93 -8.94 34.74
C ASP A 851 -25.90 -8.11 33.97
N VAL A 852 -26.34 -7.38 32.94
CA VAL A 852 -25.51 -6.46 32.16
C VAL A 852 -25.34 -5.19 32.96
N VAL A 853 -24.10 -4.74 33.11
CA VAL A 853 -23.76 -3.46 33.74
C VAL A 853 -22.99 -2.62 32.74
N VAL A 854 -22.96 -1.31 32.93
CA VAL A 854 -22.00 -0.48 32.21
C VAL A 854 -20.62 -0.85 32.73
N GLU A 855 -19.82 -1.51 31.89
CA GLU A 855 -18.47 -1.90 32.26
C GLU A 855 -17.61 -0.63 32.26
N THR A 856 -17.01 -0.35 33.41
CA THR A 856 -15.96 0.66 33.50
C THR A 856 -14.73 0.17 32.72
N PRO A 857 -14.10 1.05 31.91
CA PRO A 857 -12.83 0.80 31.25
C PRO A 857 -11.80 0.08 32.12
#